data_AF-A0A226E345-F1
#
_entry.id   AF-A0A226E345-F1
#
_cell.length_a   1.000
_cell.length_b   1.000
_cell.length_c   1.000
_cell.angle_alpha   90.00
_cell.angle_beta   90.00
_cell.angle_gamma   90.00
#
_symmetry.space_group_name_H-M   'P 1'
#
loop_
_entity.id
_entity.type
_entity.pdbx_description
1 polymer ?
#
loop_
_entity_poly.entity_id
_entity_poly.type
_entity_poly.pdbx_seq_one_letter_code
_entity_poly.pdbx_strand_id
1 'polypeptide(L)'
;MWGSGQHVVGLRHISAKERSKPRLKSDPAEEIKCCATPGGRDGGDDDDVTTLRRRIGGRIVSGCNLGPCQSNKLSCLLLYLLLHYFGANAAEAENIPLGVVFDQGSAEIQTAFKVALMTFTPLNITFEGTGSNLSVRRSYGMNAYVDTINTADAFKLSKLICNQFFRGVYAIVGSMNSESFETLHSYANTFEMPIITPWFPTSLVKVSKYKIRQSLYENPAMSMDVFGENETASVTRSPLINETVQRELDSLGGDETGRKRLMDRIVDEVLAREKKKVDFATRIRPDLHKALLDTIAHYGWTNIIYMYNTNEGLLRLQSIFQNLGLHNDSVRVTALKKISDAKDAISILRNLEVAQRFEQKHIVLDCPVSLAKDIIISHVRDVHLGRRTYHYLIAGLAFDEPWENSVVEFSAVNITGFRMVDTGRKYVKDFLSKWAVLDSRQFDGAGRRTISANAAFMYDGMLVIKEAFSTVLLDHPSLLRKNASRKLSCNSNGGDFLTSRVNPFENGKLINSYLRKVKTTGLTGHIEFKEGSRKNFTIDVMETSVSNGVKKIGQWSDVYGFSMGARPKHRKNYHGGPDPNKVYIVTSILEEPYLAFKKAEKGENLTGNDRYEGFCKDMADEIAKSMNIQYEIRLVQDGKYGSENPAAPGGWDGMIGELIRHEADMAIASLTITASRETVVDFSSDFMEVGISIMIKLPQTEMPGAFSFVKPMQGAVWSAALGALLAVAIVLLLVQRKPHNESIFSFQNTLWFTIASIFRQSTPASPRFESERFL
;
A
#
# COMPACT_ATOMS: atom_id res chain seq x y z
N MET A 1 34.07 -35.23 20.66
CA MET A 1 33.99 -36.29 21.67
C MET A 1 32.57 -36.29 22.21
N TRP A 2 31.85 -37.40 21.97
CA TRP A 2 30.56 -37.85 22.55
C TRP A 2 29.34 -36.92 22.34
N GLY A 3 28.18 -37.37 21.87
CA GLY A 3 27.69 -38.72 21.61
C GLY A 3 26.17 -38.74 21.81
N SER A 4 25.45 -38.94 20.71
CA SER A 4 24.14 -39.59 20.53
C SER A 4 23.22 -39.89 21.72
N GLY A 5 21.93 -39.59 21.54
CA GLY A 5 20.83 -40.24 22.27
C GLY A 5 19.51 -40.13 21.49
N GLN A 6 19.27 -41.06 20.56
CA GLN A 6 17.94 -41.35 20.02
C GLN A 6 17.21 -42.27 21.01
N HIS A 7 15.92 -42.02 21.28
CA HIS A 7 14.97 -43.08 21.57
C HIS A 7 13.57 -42.75 21.04
N VAL A 8 13.07 -43.70 20.27
CA VAL A 8 11.72 -43.86 19.71
C VAL A 8 10.82 -44.53 20.76
N VAL A 9 9.58 -44.05 20.95
CA VAL A 9 8.30 -44.76 21.28
C VAL A 9 7.21 -43.68 21.18
N GLY A 10 5.99 -43.82 20.66
CA GLY A 10 5.20 -44.92 20.13
C GLY A 10 3.75 -44.40 20.02
N LEU A 11 3.13 -44.59 18.85
CA LEU A 11 1.72 -44.27 18.61
C LEU A 11 0.82 -45.32 19.27
N ARG A 12 -0.11 -44.88 20.14
CA ARG A 12 -1.33 -45.62 20.45
C ARG A 12 -2.53 -44.67 20.52
N HIS A 13 -3.50 -44.97 19.65
CA HIS A 13 -4.91 -44.62 19.76
C HIS A 13 -5.46 -44.94 21.16
N ILE A 14 -6.31 -44.06 21.70
CA ILE A 14 -7.55 -44.39 22.41
C ILE A 14 -8.54 -43.22 22.26
N SER A 15 -9.80 -43.64 22.12
CA SER A 15 -11.03 -42.94 21.79
C SER A 15 -11.67 -42.19 22.98
N ALA A 16 -12.70 -41.40 22.62
CA ALA A 16 -13.83 -40.88 23.40
C ALA A 16 -13.69 -39.46 23.98
N LYS A 17 -14.56 -38.52 23.56
CA LYS A 17 -15.94 -38.40 24.12
C LYS A 17 -16.73 -37.31 23.38
N GLU A 18 -17.79 -37.74 22.70
CA GLU A 18 -18.91 -36.91 22.22
C GLU A 18 -19.76 -36.40 23.40
N ARG A 19 -20.15 -35.12 23.33
CA ARG A 19 -21.30 -34.40 23.95
C ARG A 19 -21.00 -32.90 23.81
N SER A 20 -21.87 -31.97 23.45
CA SER A 20 -23.31 -31.93 23.22
C SER A 20 -23.60 -30.52 22.69
N LYS A 21 -24.24 -30.37 21.51
CA LYS A 21 -24.77 -29.08 21.04
C LYS A 21 -26.11 -28.80 21.75
N PRO A 22 -26.39 -27.58 22.23
CA PRO A 22 -27.73 -27.23 22.68
C PRO A 22 -28.62 -26.90 21.48
N ARG A 23 -29.77 -27.58 21.39
CA ARG A 23 -30.94 -27.13 20.63
C ARG A 23 -31.65 -26.05 21.43
N LEU A 24 -32.01 -24.93 20.80
CA LEU A 24 -33.19 -24.16 21.22
C LEU A 24 -33.90 -23.53 20.02
N LYS A 25 -35.09 -24.09 19.78
CA LYS A 25 -36.35 -23.51 19.30
C LYS A 25 -36.33 -22.59 18.08
N SER A 26 -36.73 -23.18 16.95
CA SER A 26 -37.42 -22.50 15.85
C SER A 26 -38.94 -22.63 16.06
N ASP A 27 -39.64 -21.51 16.14
CA ASP A 27 -41.08 -21.41 15.88
C ASP A 27 -41.31 -20.63 14.58
N PRO A 28 -42.45 -20.81 13.91
CA PRO A 28 -42.49 -20.98 12.45
C PRO A 28 -42.78 -19.68 11.69
N ALA A 29 -42.30 -19.64 10.45
CA ALA A 29 -42.68 -18.66 9.45
C ALA A 29 -44.10 -18.95 8.92
N GLU A 30 -44.92 -17.91 8.84
CA GLU A 30 -46.21 -17.89 8.17
C GLU A 30 -46.02 -18.12 6.66
N GLU A 31 -46.44 -19.29 6.18
CA GLU A 31 -46.73 -19.52 4.77
C GLU A 31 -48.18 -19.19 4.47
N ILE A 32 -48.38 -18.16 3.65
CA ILE A 32 -49.66 -17.82 3.05
C ILE A 32 -49.96 -18.85 1.94
N LYS A 33 -50.99 -19.65 2.20
CA LYS A 33 -51.65 -20.59 1.29
C LYS A 33 -52.09 -19.91 -0.01
N CYS A 34 -51.68 -20.48 -1.15
CA CYS A 34 -52.50 -20.46 -2.36
C CYS A 34 -53.20 -21.81 -2.49
N CYS A 35 -54.53 -21.77 -2.55
CA CYS A 35 -55.43 -22.90 -2.71
C CYS A 35 -55.18 -23.66 -4.02
N ALA A 36 -55.13 -25.00 -3.94
CA ALA A 36 -55.49 -25.88 -5.04
C ALA A 36 -56.17 -27.15 -4.47
N THR A 37 -57.35 -27.46 -4.98
CA THR A 37 -58.08 -28.73 -4.82
C THR A 37 -58.99 -28.91 -6.05
N PRO A 38 -59.49 -30.11 -6.39
CA PRO A 38 -58.74 -31.35 -6.68
C PRO A 38 -59.30 -32.13 -7.92
N GLY A 39 -58.61 -33.20 -8.33
CA GLY A 39 -59.14 -34.29 -9.19
C GLY A 39 -58.49 -34.36 -10.59
N GLY A 40 -58.12 -35.50 -11.17
CA GLY A 40 -58.27 -36.91 -10.80
C GLY A 40 -57.29 -37.81 -11.58
N ARG A 41 -57.53 -39.12 -11.48
CA ARG A 41 -56.65 -40.31 -11.65
C ARG A 41 -56.16 -40.65 -13.09
N ASP A 42 -55.26 -41.65 -13.06
CA ASP A 42 -54.81 -42.63 -14.07
C ASP A 42 -53.43 -42.29 -14.67
N GLY A 43 -52.38 -43.12 -14.71
CA GLY A 43 -52.12 -44.51 -14.34
C GLY A 43 -50.96 -45.03 -15.24
N GLY A 44 -49.98 -45.77 -14.70
CA GLY A 44 -49.14 -46.73 -15.45
C GLY A 44 -47.71 -46.33 -15.89
N ASP A 45 -46.73 -46.79 -15.11
CA ASP A 45 -45.53 -47.61 -15.42
C ASP A 45 -44.51 -47.31 -16.57
N ASP A 46 -43.25 -47.43 -16.11
CA ASP A 46 -42.03 -48.07 -16.66
C ASP A 46 -41.12 -47.44 -17.75
N ASP A 47 -39.87 -47.26 -17.28
CA ASP A 47 -38.56 -47.63 -17.87
C ASP A 47 -37.79 -46.78 -18.92
N ASP A 48 -36.48 -46.75 -18.61
CA ASP A 48 -35.28 -46.61 -19.45
C ASP A 48 -34.73 -45.25 -19.95
N VAL A 49 -33.79 -44.73 -19.16
CA VAL A 49 -32.33 -44.67 -19.42
C VAL A 49 -31.86 -44.55 -20.89
N THR A 50 -31.10 -43.47 -21.12
CA THR A 50 -30.08 -43.23 -22.17
C THR A 50 -30.52 -42.96 -23.62
N THR A 51 -30.29 -41.71 -24.06
CA THR A 51 -29.30 -41.30 -25.09
C THR A 51 -29.83 -40.13 -25.93
N LEU A 52 -29.36 -38.89 -25.71
CA LEU A 52 -28.79 -38.08 -26.79
C LEU A 52 -28.16 -36.77 -26.28
N ARG A 53 -26.85 -36.70 -26.47
CA ARG A 53 -26.01 -35.51 -26.37
C ARG A 53 -26.29 -34.57 -27.55
N ARG A 54 -26.18 -33.26 -27.30
CA ARG A 54 -26.06 -32.13 -28.26
C ARG A 54 -27.35 -31.59 -28.90
N ARG A 55 -27.81 -30.44 -28.40
CA ARG A 55 -27.86 -29.19 -29.17
C ARG A 55 -27.98 -27.98 -28.25
N ILE A 56 -26.88 -27.23 -28.15
CA ILE A 56 -26.87 -25.84 -27.72
C ILE A 56 -27.38 -25.03 -28.90
N GLY A 57 -28.35 -24.15 -28.66
CA GLY A 57 -28.67 -23.07 -29.59
C GLY A 57 -30.13 -22.64 -29.58
N GLY A 58 -30.40 -21.49 -28.95
CA GLY A 58 -31.40 -20.56 -29.47
C GLY A 58 -32.60 -20.25 -28.57
N ARG A 59 -32.78 -18.94 -28.37
CA ARG A 59 -34.06 -18.23 -28.20
C ARG A 59 -34.90 -18.56 -26.96
N ILE A 60 -34.76 -17.70 -25.96
CA ILE A 60 -35.88 -17.35 -25.08
C ILE A 60 -36.86 -16.54 -25.93
N VAL A 61 -37.91 -17.21 -26.42
CA VAL A 61 -39.10 -16.57 -26.98
C VAL A 61 -40.26 -16.94 -26.06
N SER A 62 -40.89 -15.90 -25.55
CA SER A 62 -42.18 -15.86 -24.89
C SER A 62 -43.25 -16.63 -25.66
N GLY A 63 -44.01 -17.49 -24.97
CA GLY A 63 -45.22 -18.08 -25.51
C GLY A 63 -45.96 -18.89 -24.44
N CYS A 64 -46.94 -18.26 -23.78
CA CYS A 64 -47.98 -19.00 -23.08
C CYS A 64 -48.83 -19.73 -24.14
N ASN A 65 -48.85 -21.07 -24.10
CA ASN A 65 -49.81 -21.88 -24.85
C ASN A 65 -51.14 -21.90 -24.08
N LEU A 66 -52.17 -21.23 -24.61
CA LEU A 66 -53.56 -21.49 -24.28
C LEU A 66 -54.09 -22.61 -25.18
N GLY A 67 -54.61 -23.68 -24.58
CA GLY A 67 -55.29 -24.77 -25.29
C GLY A 67 -56.63 -24.35 -25.93
N PRO A 68 -57.21 -25.15 -26.83
CA PRO A 68 -58.36 -24.76 -27.63
C PRO A 68 -59.66 -24.80 -26.80
N CYS A 69 -60.35 -23.67 -26.69
CA CYS A 69 -61.72 -23.60 -26.20
C CYS A 69 -62.68 -24.21 -27.23
N GLN A 70 -63.23 -25.39 -26.92
CA GLN A 70 -64.48 -25.86 -27.52
C GLN A 70 -65.66 -25.18 -26.82
N SER A 71 -66.24 -24.15 -27.44
CA SER A 71 -67.69 -23.87 -27.41
C SER A 71 -67.98 -22.53 -28.11
N ASN A 72 -68.91 -22.55 -29.06
CA ASN A 72 -69.54 -21.43 -29.75
C ASN A 72 -68.65 -20.50 -30.59
N LYS A 73 -68.58 -20.82 -31.89
CA LYS A 73 -67.88 -20.06 -32.96
C LYS A 73 -68.27 -18.58 -33.04
N LEU A 74 -69.45 -18.19 -32.60
CA LEU A 74 -69.90 -16.78 -32.63
C LEU A 74 -69.31 -15.95 -31.47
N SER A 75 -69.09 -16.56 -30.31
CA SER A 75 -68.52 -15.88 -29.14
C SER A 75 -67.02 -15.64 -29.32
N CYS A 76 -66.29 -16.62 -29.87
CA CYS A 76 -64.87 -16.44 -30.20
C CYS A 76 -64.64 -15.41 -31.30
N LEU A 77 -65.51 -15.27 -32.29
CA LEU A 77 -65.38 -14.26 -33.35
C LEU A 77 -65.64 -12.84 -32.82
N LEU A 78 -66.59 -12.69 -31.89
CA LEU A 78 -66.85 -11.43 -31.21
C LEU A 78 -65.73 -11.07 -30.22
N LEU A 79 -65.15 -12.05 -29.52
CA LEU A 79 -63.98 -11.83 -28.67
C LEU A 79 -62.71 -11.53 -29.50
N TYR A 80 -62.55 -12.14 -30.67
CA TYR A 80 -61.43 -11.88 -31.58
C TYR A 80 -61.56 -10.51 -32.25
N LEU A 81 -62.77 -10.12 -32.66
CA LEU A 81 -63.06 -8.78 -33.14
C LEU A 81 -62.94 -7.74 -32.03
N LEU A 82 -63.39 -8.02 -30.80
CA LEU A 82 -63.19 -7.12 -29.65
C LEU A 82 -61.73 -7.04 -29.23
N LEU A 83 -60.93 -8.11 -29.32
CA LEU A 83 -59.48 -8.07 -29.07
C LEU A 83 -58.70 -7.36 -30.19
N HIS A 84 -59.24 -7.32 -31.42
CA HIS A 84 -58.68 -6.49 -32.50
C HIS A 84 -59.17 -5.04 -32.47
N TYR A 85 -60.40 -4.77 -32.00
CA TYR A 85 -60.98 -3.42 -31.92
C TYR A 85 -60.56 -2.69 -30.62
N PHE A 86 -60.37 -3.44 -29.52
CA PHE A 86 -59.82 -3.00 -28.24
C PHE A 86 -58.41 -3.59 -27.99
N GLY A 87 -57.67 -3.89 -29.05
CA GLY A 87 -56.25 -4.19 -28.99
C GLY A 87 -55.46 -2.96 -28.55
N ALA A 88 -55.57 -2.61 -27.27
CA ALA A 88 -54.67 -1.70 -26.60
C ALA A 88 -53.26 -2.25 -26.79
N ASN A 89 -52.44 -1.49 -27.51
CA ASN A 89 -51.02 -1.72 -27.74
C ASN A 89 -50.35 -2.29 -26.49
N ALA A 90 -50.09 -3.60 -26.47
CA ALA A 90 -49.10 -4.17 -25.56
C ALA A 90 -47.76 -3.60 -26.01
N ALA A 91 -47.26 -2.59 -25.30
CA ALA A 91 -46.02 -1.90 -25.62
C ALA A 91 -44.85 -2.89 -25.56
N GLU A 92 -44.37 -3.33 -26.72
CA GLU A 92 -43.13 -4.09 -26.86
C GLU A 92 -41.98 -3.22 -26.33
N ALA A 93 -41.24 -3.70 -25.32
CA ALA A 93 -40.15 -2.92 -24.73
C ALA A 93 -39.02 -2.73 -25.75
N GLU A 94 -38.77 -1.49 -26.17
CA GLU A 94 -37.64 -1.16 -27.03
C GLU A 94 -36.33 -1.26 -26.22
N ASN A 95 -35.35 -2.03 -26.74
CA ASN A 95 -34.10 -2.30 -26.04
C ASN A 95 -32.95 -1.41 -26.55
N ILE A 96 -32.16 -0.87 -25.63
CA ILE A 96 -30.95 -0.09 -25.87
C ILE A 96 -29.73 -1.03 -25.83
N PRO A 97 -29.09 -1.34 -26.96
CA PRO A 97 -27.88 -2.17 -26.99
C PRO A 97 -26.65 -1.40 -26.51
N LEU A 98 -25.98 -1.94 -25.49
CA LEU A 98 -24.73 -1.45 -24.92
C LEU A 98 -23.61 -2.44 -25.20
N GLY A 99 -22.45 -1.97 -25.62
CA GLY A 99 -21.24 -2.79 -25.73
C GLY A 99 -20.49 -2.79 -24.41
N VAL A 100 -20.06 -3.95 -23.93
CA VAL A 100 -19.34 -4.05 -22.66
C VAL A 100 -18.06 -4.85 -22.82
N VAL A 101 -16.94 -4.27 -22.39
CA VAL A 101 -15.60 -4.90 -22.48
C VAL A 101 -14.99 -5.00 -21.09
N PHE A 102 -14.66 -6.21 -20.66
CA PHE A 102 -14.00 -6.46 -19.38
C PHE A 102 -12.61 -7.07 -19.57
N ASP A 103 -11.68 -6.65 -18.71
CA ASP A 103 -10.39 -7.31 -18.57
C ASP A 103 -10.51 -8.65 -17.81
N GLN A 104 -9.57 -9.55 -18.02
CA GLN A 104 -9.51 -10.81 -17.26
C GLN A 104 -9.26 -10.55 -15.77
N GLY A 105 -9.89 -11.32 -14.89
CA GLY A 105 -9.75 -11.15 -13.42
C GLY A 105 -10.63 -10.05 -12.79
N SER A 106 -11.51 -9.40 -13.56
CA SER A 106 -12.41 -8.33 -13.09
C SER A 106 -13.76 -8.81 -12.53
N ALA A 107 -13.78 -9.94 -11.82
CA ALA A 107 -15.02 -10.63 -11.44
C ALA A 107 -15.99 -9.75 -10.60
N GLU A 108 -15.49 -9.04 -9.59
CA GLU A 108 -16.32 -8.15 -8.76
C GLU A 108 -16.95 -7.01 -9.57
N ILE A 109 -16.24 -6.47 -10.57
CA ILE A 109 -16.72 -5.38 -11.43
C ILE A 109 -17.80 -5.89 -12.39
N GLN A 110 -17.62 -7.09 -12.94
CA GLN A 110 -18.65 -7.75 -13.76
C GLN A 110 -19.93 -7.97 -12.95
N THR A 111 -19.77 -8.37 -11.68
CA THR A 111 -20.87 -8.53 -10.74
C THR A 111 -21.57 -7.20 -10.44
N ALA A 112 -20.82 -6.13 -10.14
CA ALA A 112 -21.37 -4.80 -9.94
C ALA A 112 -22.12 -4.28 -11.18
N PHE A 113 -21.61 -4.54 -12.39
CA PHE A 113 -22.27 -4.26 -13.65
C PHE A 113 -23.60 -5.02 -13.79
N LYS A 114 -23.61 -6.33 -13.53
CA LYS A 114 -24.83 -7.15 -13.58
C LYS A 114 -25.90 -6.63 -12.61
N VAL A 115 -25.50 -6.34 -11.37
CA VAL A 115 -26.40 -5.78 -10.35
C VAL A 115 -26.93 -4.41 -10.77
N ALA A 116 -26.08 -3.54 -11.33
CA ALA A 116 -26.50 -2.24 -11.85
C ALA A 116 -27.50 -2.39 -13.01
N LEU A 117 -27.25 -3.29 -13.95
CA LEU A 117 -28.14 -3.56 -15.07
C LEU A 117 -29.52 -4.03 -14.57
N MET A 118 -29.55 -4.96 -13.62
CA MET A 118 -30.80 -5.44 -13.00
C MET A 118 -31.52 -4.35 -12.20
N THR A 119 -30.78 -3.43 -11.58
CA THR A 119 -31.37 -2.36 -10.75
C THR A 119 -31.95 -1.24 -11.61
N PHE A 120 -31.30 -0.92 -12.73
CA PHE A 120 -31.66 0.22 -13.58
C PHE A 120 -32.53 -0.15 -14.79
N THR A 121 -32.85 -1.44 -14.96
CA THR A 121 -33.83 -1.91 -15.97
C THR A 121 -35.09 -2.45 -15.30
N PRO A 122 -36.30 -2.13 -15.80
CA PRO A 122 -36.60 -1.29 -16.97
C PRO A 122 -36.58 0.22 -16.69
N LEU A 123 -36.23 1.01 -17.72
CA LEU A 123 -36.34 2.47 -17.72
C LEU A 123 -37.79 2.87 -17.99
N ASN A 124 -38.51 3.25 -16.93
CA ASN A 124 -39.89 3.71 -17.04
C ASN A 124 -39.94 5.21 -17.34
N ILE A 125 -40.33 5.58 -18.57
CA ILE A 125 -40.43 6.97 -19.02
C ILE A 125 -41.90 7.32 -19.26
N THR A 126 -42.37 8.39 -18.61
CA THR A 126 -43.71 8.94 -18.80
C THR A 126 -43.65 10.14 -19.74
N PHE A 127 -44.32 10.04 -20.88
CA PHE A 127 -44.47 11.14 -21.82
C PHE A 127 -45.79 11.86 -21.53
N GLU A 128 -45.72 13.17 -21.28
CA GLU A 128 -46.91 14.03 -21.24
C GLU A 128 -47.23 14.47 -22.67
N GLY A 129 -48.37 14.03 -23.19
CA GLY A 129 -48.84 14.40 -24.52
C GLY A 129 -49.45 15.80 -24.51
N THR A 130 -49.02 16.66 -25.42
CA THR A 130 -49.72 17.91 -25.75
C THR A 130 -51.00 17.58 -26.55
N GLY A 131 -52.13 17.38 -25.85
CA GLY A 131 -53.45 17.36 -26.51
C GLY A 131 -54.50 16.38 -25.98
N SER A 132 -54.18 15.51 -25.04
CA SER A 132 -55.18 14.71 -24.32
C SER A 132 -54.62 14.25 -22.98
N ASN A 133 -55.47 14.12 -21.95
CA ASN A 133 -55.11 13.67 -20.60
C ASN A 133 -54.68 12.18 -20.55
N LEU A 134 -53.85 11.74 -21.49
CA LEU A 134 -53.37 10.37 -21.61
C LEU A 134 -51.83 10.37 -21.52
N SER A 135 -51.31 10.17 -20.31
CA SER A 135 -49.87 9.95 -20.11
C SER A 135 -49.47 8.61 -20.72
N VAL A 136 -48.66 8.61 -21.77
CA VAL A 136 -48.16 7.37 -22.39
C VAL A 136 -46.89 6.96 -21.68
N ARG A 137 -46.95 5.86 -20.93
CA ARG A 137 -45.77 5.27 -20.27
C ARG A 137 -45.10 4.29 -21.22
N ARG A 138 -43.84 4.55 -21.60
CA ARG A 138 -43.01 3.58 -22.31
C ARG A 138 -41.93 3.05 -21.39
N SER A 139 -41.68 1.75 -21.50
CA SER A 139 -40.64 1.05 -20.77
C SER A 139 -39.53 0.68 -21.74
N TYR A 140 -38.33 1.20 -21.53
CA TYR A 140 -37.15 0.85 -22.31
C TYR A 140 -36.27 -0.15 -21.55
N GLY A 141 -35.82 -1.20 -22.21
CA GLY A 141 -34.84 -2.15 -21.65
C GLY A 141 -33.42 -1.74 -22.01
N MET A 142 -32.43 -2.10 -21.18
CA MET A 142 -31.01 -2.05 -21.57
C MET A 142 -30.53 -3.48 -21.82
N ASN A 143 -29.96 -3.74 -22.99
CA ASN A 143 -29.37 -5.02 -23.33
C ASN A 143 -27.86 -4.84 -23.49
N ALA A 144 -27.06 -5.74 -22.92
CA ALA A 144 -25.60 -5.60 -22.91
C ALA A 144 -24.93 -6.76 -23.63
N TYR A 145 -24.03 -6.43 -24.57
CA TYR A 145 -23.15 -7.39 -25.23
C TYR A 145 -21.81 -7.41 -24.50
N VAL A 146 -21.66 -8.39 -23.61
CA VAL A 146 -20.48 -8.52 -22.74
C VAL A 146 -19.41 -9.38 -23.40
N ASP A 147 -18.21 -8.84 -23.53
CA ASP A 147 -17.02 -9.58 -23.96
C ASP A 147 -15.91 -9.44 -22.91
N THR A 148 -15.28 -10.55 -22.52
CA THR A 148 -14.16 -10.57 -21.57
C THR A 148 -12.89 -11.01 -22.28
N ILE A 149 -11.87 -10.16 -22.29
CA ILE A 149 -10.60 -10.42 -22.98
C ILE A 149 -9.40 -10.00 -22.13
N ASN A 150 -8.21 -10.51 -22.45
CA ASN A 150 -6.98 -9.91 -21.94
C ASN A 150 -6.73 -8.61 -22.70
N THR A 151 -6.92 -7.47 -22.02
CA THR A 151 -6.81 -6.16 -22.67
C THR A 151 -5.38 -5.77 -23.02
N ALA A 152 -4.36 -6.44 -22.46
CA ALA A 152 -2.96 -6.19 -22.82
C ALA A 152 -2.64 -6.49 -24.31
N ASP A 153 -3.45 -7.33 -24.96
CA ASP A 153 -3.31 -7.63 -26.39
C ASP A 153 -4.10 -6.62 -27.24
N ALA A 154 -3.41 -5.60 -27.76
CA ALA A 154 -4.00 -4.54 -28.57
C ALA A 154 -4.68 -5.05 -29.87
N PHE A 155 -4.19 -6.15 -30.46
CA PHE A 155 -4.76 -6.72 -31.69
C PHE A 155 -6.09 -7.43 -31.41
N LYS A 156 -6.18 -8.18 -30.31
CA LYS A 156 -7.46 -8.78 -29.90
C LYS A 156 -8.46 -7.71 -29.50
N LEU A 157 -8.00 -6.65 -28.83
CA LEU A 157 -8.84 -5.52 -28.45
C LEU A 157 -9.42 -4.78 -29.66
N SER A 158 -8.62 -4.45 -30.67
CA SER A 158 -9.10 -3.74 -31.87
C SER A 158 -10.18 -4.55 -32.61
N LYS A 159 -9.97 -5.86 -32.79
CA LYS A 159 -10.97 -6.77 -33.38
C LYS A 159 -12.27 -6.80 -32.58
N LEU A 160 -12.17 -6.80 -31.25
CA LEU A 160 -13.33 -6.81 -30.36
C LEU A 160 -14.14 -5.51 -30.43
N ILE A 161 -13.46 -4.36 -30.42
CA ILE A 161 -14.10 -3.04 -30.57
C ILE A 161 -14.88 -2.99 -31.88
N CYS A 162 -14.28 -3.48 -32.97
CA CYS A 162 -14.93 -3.54 -34.26
C CYS A 162 -16.14 -4.48 -34.28
N ASN A 163 -16.09 -5.60 -33.56
CA ASN A 163 -17.26 -6.46 -33.39
C ASN A 163 -18.39 -5.74 -32.64
N GLN A 164 -18.07 -4.96 -31.60
CA GLN A 164 -19.07 -4.16 -30.86
C GLN A 164 -19.71 -3.09 -31.75
N PHE A 165 -18.91 -2.42 -32.58
CA PHE A 165 -19.38 -1.48 -33.59
C PHE A 165 -20.31 -2.13 -34.63
N PHE A 166 -20.00 -3.36 -35.06
CA PHE A 166 -20.85 -4.12 -35.97
C PHE A 166 -22.17 -4.59 -35.34
N ARG A 167 -22.20 -4.78 -34.01
CA ARG A 167 -23.43 -5.09 -33.25
C ARG A 167 -24.39 -3.89 -33.16
N GLY A 168 -23.95 -2.68 -33.50
CA GLY A 168 -24.79 -1.47 -33.52
C GLY A 168 -25.17 -0.98 -32.12
N VAL A 169 -24.19 -0.96 -31.21
CA VAL A 169 -24.35 -0.45 -29.83
C VAL A 169 -24.40 1.07 -29.79
N TYR A 170 -25.10 1.64 -28.81
CA TYR A 170 -25.21 3.10 -28.64
C TYR A 170 -24.10 3.72 -27.79
N ALA A 171 -23.49 2.91 -26.93
CA ALA A 171 -22.35 3.30 -26.10
C ALA A 171 -21.54 2.05 -25.73
N ILE A 172 -20.25 2.26 -25.44
CA ILE A 172 -19.37 1.22 -24.92
C ILE A 172 -19.03 1.52 -23.46
N VAL A 173 -19.15 0.52 -22.60
CA VAL A 173 -18.70 0.55 -21.22
C VAL A 173 -17.55 -0.42 -21.07
N GLY A 174 -16.45 -0.03 -20.44
CA GLY A 174 -15.38 -1.00 -20.29
C GLY A 174 -14.34 -0.73 -19.23
N SER A 175 -13.87 -1.83 -18.67
CA SER A 175 -12.70 -1.91 -17.81
C SER A 175 -11.54 -2.44 -18.65
N MET A 176 -10.46 -1.67 -18.76
CA MET A 176 -9.28 -2.03 -19.55
C MET A 176 -8.01 -1.53 -18.85
N ASN A 177 -6.85 -1.92 -19.37
CA ASN A 177 -5.55 -1.43 -18.91
C ASN A 177 -5.16 -0.11 -19.60
N SER A 178 -4.18 0.65 -19.07
CA SER A 178 -3.87 1.99 -19.62
C SER A 178 -3.31 1.92 -21.04
N GLU A 179 -2.47 0.93 -21.34
CA GLU A 179 -1.92 0.74 -22.70
C GLU A 179 -3.04 0.43 -23.71
N SER A 180 -4.05 -0.30 -23.24
CA SER A 180 -5.25 -0.67 -24.00
C SER A 180 -6.21 0.51 -24.21
N PHE A 181 -6.26 1.42 -23.23
CA PHE A 181 -7.16 2.57 -23.25
C PHE A 181 -6.84 3.53 -24.40
N GLU A 182 -5.56 3.74 -24.72
CA GLU A 182 -5.17 4.60 -25.86
C GLU A 182 -5.73 4.08 -27.19
N THR A 183 -5.71 2.75 -27.37
CA THR A 183 -6.31 2.11 -28.54
C THR A 183 -7.80 2.37 -28.57
N LEU A 184 -8.52 2.07 -27.49
CA LEU A 184 -9.97 2.28 -27.45
C LEU A 184 -10.35 3.76 -27.65
N HIS A 185 -9.61 4.68 -27.02
CA HIS A 185 -9.82 6.12 -27.12
C HIS A 185 -9.65 6.62 -28.56
N SER A 186 -8.65 6.11 -29.28
CA SER A 186 -8.43 6.42 -30.70
C SER A 186 -9.62 5.99 -31.56
N TYR A 187 -10.12 4.76 -31.37
CA TYR A 187 -11.31 4.27 -32.07
C TYR A 187 -12.56 5.09 -31.68
N ALA A 188 -12.76 5.38 -30.40
CA ALA A 188 -13.89 6.18 -29.90
C ALA A 188 -13.99 7.54 -30.60
N ASN A 189 -12.87 8.25 -30.67
CA ASN A 189 -12.82 9.58 -31.25
C ASN A 189 -12.93 9.55 -32.79
N THR A 190 -12.43 8.49 -33.43
CA THR A 190 -12.51 8.34 -34.89
C THR A 190 -13.94 8.02 -35.34
N PHE A 191 -14.63 7.14 -34.62
CA PHE A 191 -16.00 6.71 -34.93
C PHE A 191 -17.07 7.53 -34.21
N GLU A 192 -16.68 8.54 -33.42
CA GLU A 192 -17.57 9.36 -32.58
C GLU A 192 -18.44 8.51 -31.62
N MET A 193 -17.94 7.35 -31.18
CA MET A 193 -18.64 6.44 -30.28
C MET A 193 -18.49 6.89 -28.83
N PRO A 194 -19.58 7.15 -28.08
CA PRO A 194 -19.50 7.47 -26.66
C PRO A 194 -18.99 6.28 -25.83
N ILE A 195 -18.01 6.55 -24.96
CA ILE A 195 -17.43 5.53 -24.07
C ILE A 195 -17.50 5.99 -22.63
N ILE A 196 -17.91 5.08 -21.74
CA ILE A 196 -17.90 5.28 -20.30
C ILE A 196 -16.83 4.36 -19.71
N THR A 197 -15.83 4.94 -19.04
CA THR A 197 -14.75 4.17 -18.39
C THR A 197 -14.66 4.47 -16.88
N PRO A 198 -14.68 3.43 -16.03
CA PRO A 198 -14.48 3.57 -14.59
C PRO A 198 -13.01 3.54 -14.15
N TRP A 199 -12.03 3.38 -15.06
CA TRP A 199 -10.69 2.94 -14.65
C TRP A 199 -9.60 4.01 -14.69
N PHE A 200 -9.62 4.91 -15.69
CA PHE A 200 -8.54 5.88 -15.92
C PHE A 200 -9.04 7.33 -15.86
N PRO A 201 -8.49 8.16 -14.95
CA PRO A 201 -8.89 9.55 -14.80
C PRO A 201 -8.10 10.52 -15.68
N THR A 202 -6.92 10.13 -16.14
CA THR A 202 -5.98 11.01 -16.84
C THR A 202 -6.52 11.37 -18.22
N SER A 203 -6.71 12.67 -18.44
CA SER A 203 -6.67 13.19 -19.81
C SER A 203 -5.29 12.84 -20.34
N LEU A 204 -5.20 12.14 -21.48
CA LEU A 204 -3.94 12.02 -22.20
C LEU A 204 -3.27 13.39 -22.19
N VAL A 205 -2.02 13.43 -21.71
CA VAL A 205 -1.23 14.65 -21.50
C VAL A 205 -1.54 15.59 -22.65
N LYS A 206 -2.14 16.76 -22.35
CA LYS A 206 -2.36 17.81 -23.37
C LYS A 206 -1.02 17.98 -24.06
N VAL A 207 -0.97 17.61 -25.35
CA VAL A 207 0.29 17.41 -26.06
C VAL A 207 1.14 18.66 -25.82
N SER A 208 2.30 18.52 -25.18
CA SER A 208 3.08 19.69 -24.81
C SER A 208 3.69 20.30 -26.07
N LYS A 209 3.87 21.62 -26.08
CA LYS A 209 4.59 22.33 -27.16
C LYS A 209 5.94 21.64 -27.46
N TYR A 210 6.60 21.16 -26.41
CA TYR A 210 7.84 20.39 -26.50
C TYR A 210 7.68 19.04 -27.20
N LYS A 211 6.67 18.22 -26.83
CA LYS A 211 6.48 16.88 -27.41
C LYS A 211 6.10 16.95 -28.89
N ILE A 212 5.25 17.91 -29.27
CA ILE A 212 4.93 18.18 -30.69
C ILE A 212 6.19 18.60 -31.43
N ARG A 213 6.96 19.51 -30.85
CA ARG A 213 8.22 19.99 -31.43
C ARG A 213 9.22 18.84 -31.63
N GLN A 214 9.38 17.97 -30.64
CA GLN A 214 10.24 16.79 -30.71
C GLN A 214 9.78 15.81 -31.80
N SER A 215 8.49 15.45 -31.84
CA SER A 215 7.96 14.55 -32.87
C SER A 215 7.98 15.15 -34.28
N LEU A 216 7.94 16.48 -34.42
CA LEU A 216 8.14 17.16 -35.70
C LEU A 216 9.61 17.14 -36.13
N TYR A 217 10.56 17.23 -35.20
CA TYR A 217 12.00 17.13 -35.50
C TYR A 217 12.46 15.69 -35.78
N GLU A 218 11.84 14.68 -35.16
CA GLU A 218 12.15 13.25 -35.35
C GLU A 218 11.55 12.65 -36.64
N ASN A 219 10.79 13.44 -37.42
CA ASN A 219 10.15 12.96 -38.65
C ASN A 219 11.18 12.89 -39.80
N PRO A 220 11.41 11.73 -40.43
CA PRO A 220 12.46 11.55 -41.47
C PRO A 220 12.21 12.34 -42.77
N ALA A 221 11.01 12.88 -42.97
CA ALA A 221 10.73 13.86 -44.02
C ALA A 221 11.44 15.22 -43.80
N MET A 222 12.05 15.42 -42.63
CA MET A 222 12.68 16.68 -42.21
C MET A 222 14.20 16.53 -41.97
N SER A 223 14.75 15.32 -42.04
CA SER A 223 16.20 15.07 -42.02
C SER A 223 16.77 15.24 -43.42
N MET A 224 17.67 16.20 -43.60
CA MET A 224 18.41 16.42 -44.83
C MET A 224 19.75 15.68 -44.72
N ASP A 225 19.82 14.44 -45.19
CA ASP A 225 21.13 13.82 -45.47
C ASP A 225 21.66 14.43 -46.76
N VAL A 226 22.61 15.35 -46.62
CA VAL A 226 23.34 15.92 -47.76
C VAL A 226 24.38 14.91 -48.19
N PHE A 227 24.09 14.13 -49.23
CA PHE A 227 25.09 13.37 -49.97
C PHE A 227 25.17 13.89 -51.40
N GLY A 228 26.33 14.47 -51.74
CA GLY A 228 26.91 14.47 -53.09
C GLY A 228 26.22 15.30 -54.17
N GLU A 229 27.03 15.94 -55.01
CA GLU A 229 26.61 16.73 -56.17
C GLU A 229 25.75 15.91 -57.16
N ASN A 230 24.67 16.54 -57.64
CA ASN A 230 23.84 16.20 -58.82
C ASN A 230 22.58 15.31 -58.70
N GLU A 231 21.89 15.21 -57.56
CA GLU A 231 20.51 14.70 -57.56
C GLU A 231 19.52 15.57 -56.78
N THR A 232 18.36 15.81 -57.38
CA THR A 232 17.25 16.60 -56.81
C THR A 232 16.74 15.95 -55.54
N ALA A 233 16.87 16.64 -54.40
CA ALA A 233 16.32 16.20 -53.12
C ALA A 233 14.79 16.05 -53.19
N SER A 234 14.29 14.82 -53.19
CA SER A 234 12.86 14.55 -53.07
C SER A 234 12.49 14.44 -51.59
N VAL A 235 11.83 15.46 -51.04
CA VAL A 235 11.24 15.40 -49.71
C VAL A 235 10.07 14.41 -49.70
N THR A 236 10.16 13.36 -48.90
CA THR A 236 9.08 12.38 -48.73
C THR A 236 7.87 13.03 -48.03
N ARG A 237 6.68 12.91 -48.63
CA ARG A 237 5.41 13.46 -48.12
C ARG A 237 5.11 12.99 -46.70
N SER A 238 5.10 13.90 -45.73
CA SER A 238 4.46 13.67 -44.43
C SER A 238 2.97 14.03 -44.51
N PRO A 239 2.03 13.17 -44.07
CA PRO A 239 0.58 13.42 -44.12
C PRO A 239 0.09 14.50 -43.15
N LEU A 240 0.98 15.10 -42.34
CA LEU A 240 0.65 16.12 -41.34
C LEU A 240 0.88 17.55 -41.83
N ILE A 241 1.51 17.75 -42.99
CA ILE A 241 1.92 19.07 -43.49
C ILE A 241 1.14 19.37 -44.79
N ASN A 242 0.38 20.47 -44.78
CA ASN A 242 -0.36 20.93 -45.95
C ASN A 242 0.60 21.37 -47.07
N GLU A 243 0.21 21.26 -48.35
CA GLU A 243 1.05 21.66 -49.49
C GLU A 243 1.53 23.11 -49.41
N THR A 244 0.76 24.00 -48.77
CA THR A 244 1.13 25.39 -48.52
C THR A 244 2.30 25.53 -47.55
N VAL A 245 2.34 24.70 -46.51
CA VAL A 245 3.38 24.73 -45.48
C VAL A 245 4.68 24.14 -46.04
N GLN A 246 4.58 23.13 -46.90
CA GLN A 246 5.72 22.56 -47.61
C GLN A 246 6.36 23.60 -48.55
N ARG A 247 5.55 24.35 -49.32
CA ARG A 247 6.06 25.44 -50.17
C ARG A 247 6.70 26.58 -49.37
N GLU A 248 6.17 26.89 -48.18
CA GLU A 248 6.75 27.91 -47.29
C GLU A 248 8.11 27.44 -46.73
N LEU A 249 8.23 26.16 -46.37
CA LEU A 249 9.50 25.52 -45.99
C LEU A 249 10.53 25.54 -47.13
N ASP A 250 10.12 25.19 -48.35
CA ASP A 250 10.99 25.17 -49.53
C ASP A 250 11.45 26.59 -49.91
N SER A 251 10.63 27.62 -49.65
CA SER A 251 10.95 29.03 -49.91
C SER A 251 11.92 29.67 -48.91
N LEU A 252 12.08 29.08 -47.72
CA LEU A 252 12.89 29.64 -46.63
C LEU A 252 14.37 29.22 -46.70
N GLY A 253 14.73 28.23 -47.51
CA GLY A 253 16.12 27.82 -47.73
C GLY A 253 16.90 27.58 -46.41
N GLY A 254 18.10 28.17 -46.31
CA GLY A 254 19.02 28.06 -45.16
C GLY A 254 18.81 29.06 -44.01
N ASP A 255 17.71 29.83 -43.98
CA ASP A 255 17.42 30.74 -42.86
C ASP A 255 16.86 29.97 -41.64
N GLU A 256 17.72 29.66 -40.68
CA GLU A 256 17.37 28.95 -39.45
C GLU A 256 16.32 29.70 -38.60
N THR A 257 16.36 31.04 -38.60
CA THR A 257 15.45 31.87 -37.81
C THR A 257 14.03 31.88 -38.36
N GLY A 258 13.89 31.99 -39.69
CA GLY A 258 12.60 31.88 -40.39
C GLY A 258 11.98 30.50 -40.21
N ARG A 259 12.79 29.44 -40.34
CA ARG A 259 12.35 28.05 -40.12
C ARG A 259 11.88 27.81 -38.68
N LYS A 260 12.58 28.37 -37.69
CA LYS A 260 12.18 28.28 -36.27
C LYS A 260 10.82 28.93 -36.00
N ARG A 261 10.55 30.10 -36.59
CA ARG A 261 9.25 30.80 -36.47
C ARG A 261 8.10 30.04 -37.14
N LEU A 262 8.35 29.46 -38.32
CA LEU A 262 7.36 28.63 -39.01
C LEU A 262 7.02 27.38 -38.17
N MET A 263 8.02 26.73 -37.58
CA MET A 263 7.82 25.58 -36.70
C MET A 263 7.02 25.95 -35.45
N ASP A 264 7.30 27.10 -34.83
CA ASP A 264 6.51 27.55 -33.67
C ASP A 264 5.05 27.84 -34.07
N ARG A 265 4.78 28.39 -35.27
CA ARG A 265 3.41 28.56 -35.79
C ARG A 265 2.69 27.23 -36.03
N ILE A 266 3.35 26.26 -36.67
CA ILE A 266 2.78 24.93 -36.92
C ILE A 266 2.45 24.25 -35.59
N VAL A 267 3.37 24.30 -34.63
CA VAL A 267 3.13 23.72 -33.30
C VAL A 267 1.94 24.38 -32.62
N ASP A 268 1.82 25.71 -32.68
CA ASP A 268 0.69 26.43 -32.08
C ASP A 268 -0.64 26.13 -32.79
N GLU A 269 -0.65 25.94 -34.11
CA GLU A 269 -1.82 25.50 -34.87
C GLU A 269 -2.23 24.05 -34.55
N VAL A 270 -1.27 23.13 -34.46
CA VAL A 270 -1.51 21.74 -34.07
C VAL A 270 -2.06 21.69 -32.64
N LEU A 271 -1.51 22.48 -31.71
CA LEU A 271 -2.03 22.64 -30.36
C LEU A 271 -3.46 23.17 -30.35
N ALA A 272 -3.77 24.16 -31.18
CA ALA A 272 -5.12 24.71 -31.28
C ALA A 272 -6.12 23.69 -31.84
N ARG A 273 -5.72 22.88 -32.84
CA ARG A 273 -6.54 21.79 -33.40
C ARG A 273 -6.79 20.68 -32.39
N GLU A 274 -5.76 20.24 -31.66
CA GLU A 274 -5.88 19.23 -30.61
C GLU A 274 -6.78 19.72 -29.46
N LYS A 275 -6.68 20.99 -29.06
CA LYS A 275 -7.58 21.58 -28.04
C LYS A 275 -9.04 21.63 -28.48
N LYS A 276 -9.33 21.69 -29.78
CA LYS A 276 -10.69 21.78 -30.32
C LYS A 276 -11.36 20.42 -30.51
N LYS A 277 -10.59 19.31 -30.44
CA LYS A 277 -11.10 17.96 -30.63
C LYS A 277 -11.99 17.56 -29.45
N VAL A 278 -13.24 17.20 -29.73
CA VAL A 278 -14.18 16.71 -28.71
C VAL A 278 -13.80 15.29 -28.35
N ASP A 279 -13.53 15.05 -27.06
CA ASP A 279 -13.28 13.73 -26.52
C ASP A 279 -14.61 12.95 -26.39
N PHE A 280 -14.65 11.70 -26.82
CA PHE A 280 -15.82 10.82 -26.69
C PHE A 280 -15.75 9.88 -25.48
N ALA A 281 -14.68 9.96 -24.70
CA ALA A 281 -14.60 9.28 -23.40
C ALA A 281 -15.19 10.13 -22.27
N THR A 282 -15.98 9.47 -21.41
CA THR A 282 -16.47 9.96 -20.12
C THR A 282 -15.85 9.11 -19.02
N ARG A 283 -15.03 9.73 -18.17
CA ARG A 283 -14.23 9.07 -17.13
C ARG A 283 -14.91 9.22 -15.77
N ILE A 284 -15.35 8.10 -15.18
CA ILE A 284 -16.05 8.09 -13.88
C ILE A 284 -15.08 8.21 -12.70
N ARG A 285 -13.90 7.60 -12.81
CA ARG A 285 -12.85 7.72 -11.80
C ARG A 285 -12.26 9.14 -11.83
N PRO A 286 -12.17 9.82 -10.69
CA PRO A 286 -11.55 11.13 -10.61
C PRO A 286 -10.03 11.07 -10.56
N ASP A 287 -9.41 12.21 -10.86
CA ASP A 287 -7.98 12.42 -10.69
C ASP A 287 -7.62 12.70 -9.22
N LEU A 288 -6.74 11.87 -8.65
CA LEU A 288 -6.32 11.90 -7.23
C LEU A 288 -5.01 12.65 -6.98
N HIS A 289 -4.33 13.15 -8.01
CA HIS A 289 -2.94 13.64 -7.86
C HIS A 289 -2.87 14.88 -6.97
N LYS A 290 -3.85 15.78 -7.07
CA LYS A 290 -3.95 16.95 -6.19
C LYS A 290 -4.23 16.57 -4.74
N ALA A 291 -5.10 15.58 -4.51
CA ALA A 291 -5.39 15.06 -3.18
C ALA A 291 -4.14 14.47 -2.53
N LEU A 292 -3.33 13.74 -3.31
CA LEU A 292 -2.04 13.22 -2.88
C LEU A 292 -1.09 14.35 -2.43
N LEU A 293 -0.97 15.42 -3.23
CA LEU A 293 -0.10 16.54 -2.92
C LEU A 293 -0.52 17.33 -1.69
N ASP A 294 -1.81 17.63 -1.57
CA ASP A 294 -2.34 18.33 -0.40
C ASP A 294 -2.19 17.49 0.87
N THR A 295 -2.26 16.17 0.76
CA THR A 295 -2.01 15.24 1.89
C THR A 295 -0.54 15.25 2.30
N ILE A 296 0.40 15.22 1.35
CA ILE A 296 1.85 15.34 1.60
C ILE A 296 2.16 16.70 2.26
N ALA A 297 1.57 17.78 1.75
CA ALA A 297 1.71 19.11 2.31
C ALA A 297 1.10 19.21 3.72
N HIS A 298 -0.03 18.54 3.99
CA HIS A 298 -0.65 18.48 5.31
C HIS A 298 0.27 17.86 6.37
N TYR A 299 0.99 16.80 6.01
CA TYR A 299 1.96 16.18 6.91
C TYR A 299 3.31 16.91 6.98
N GLY A 300 3.53 17.94 6.17
CA GLY A 300 4.80 18.67 6.12
C GLY A 300 5.97 17.84 5.59
N TRP A 301 5.70 16.83 4.75
CA TRP A 301 6.75 15.98 4.20
C TRP A 301 7.60 16.73 3.18
N THR A 302 8.90 16.87 3.47
CA THR A 302 9.87 17.50 2.58
C THR A 302 10.58 16.51 1.68
N ASN A 303 10.85 15.29 2.17
CA ASN A 303 11.53 14.23 1.45
C ASN A 303 10.59 13.03 1.30
N ILE A 304 10.33 12.61 0.06
CA ILE A 304 9.48 11.46 -0.23
C ILE A 304 10.18 10.43 -1.12
N ILE A 305 9.90 9.16 -0.87
CA ILE A 305 10.32 8.03 -1.69
C ILE A 305 9.12 7.56 -2.49
N TYR A 306 9.21 7.63 -3.82
CA TYR A 306 8.12 7.27 -4.72
C TYR A 306 8.35 5.89 -5.32
N MET A 307 7.50 4.93 -4.97
CA MET A 307 7.54 3.57 -5.52
C MET A 307 6.33 3.35 -6.43
N TYR A 308 6.56 2.91 -7.66
CA TYR A 308 5.49 2.72 -8.65
C TYR A 308 5.60 1.38 -9.36
N ASN A 309 4.46 0.76 -9.68
CA ASN A 309 4.45 -0.49 -10.47
C ASN A 309 4.24 -0.21 -11.96
N THR A 310 3.17 0.50 -12.29
CA THR A 310 2.71 0.70 -13.67
C THR A 310 3.34 1.93 -14.31
N ASN A 311 3.44 1.94 -15.64
CA ASN A 311 3.86 3.12 -16.41
C ASN A 311 2.93 4.33 -16.15
N GLU A 312 1.69 4.08 -15.74
CA GLU A 312 0.73 5.09 -15.27
C GLU A 312 1.25 5.87 -14.06
N GLY A 313 1.91 5.19 -13.12
CA GLY A 313 2.42 5.83 -11.93
C GLY A 313 3.55 6.83 -12.22
N LEU A 314 4.29 6.60 -13.31
CA LEU A 314 5.28 7.54 -13.80
C LEU A 314 4.64 8.77 -14.47
N LEU A 315 3.59 8.58 -15.28
CA LEU A 315 2.82 9.68 -15.87
C LEU A 315 2.16 10.54 -14.79
N ARG A 316 1.69 9.90 -13.73
CA ARG A 316 1.15 10.58 -12.55
C ARG A 316 2.19 11.45 -11.86
N LEU A 317 3.37 10.89 -11.61
CA LEU A 317 4.49 11.62 -11.06
C LEU A 317 4.88 12.81 -11.95
N GLN A 318 4.91 12.64 -13.27
CA GLN A 318 5.20 13.72 -14.21
C GLN A 318 4.16 14.84 -14.12
N SER A 319 2.87 14.50 -14.02
CA SER A 319 1.80 15.49 -13.84
C SER A 319 1.91 16.21 -12.49
N ILE A 320 2.31 15.50 -11.44
CA ILE A 320 2.61 16.07 -10.12
C ILE A 320 3.73 17.12 -10.24
N PHE A 321 4.86 16.79 -10.86
CA PHE A 321 5.98 17.72 -11.04
C PHE A 321 5.62 18.93 -11.91
N GLN A 322 4.83 18.73 -12.96
CA GLN A 322 4.38 19.83 -13.83
C GLN A 322 3.44 20.79 -13.10
N ASN A 323 2.53 20.28 -12.26
CA ASN A 323 1.58 21.09 -11.50
C ASN A 323 2.19 21.77 -10.27
N LEU A 324 3.23 21.17 -9.67
CA LEU A 324 3.99 21.79 -8.58
C LEU A 324 4.78 23.02 -9.03
N GLY A 325 5.04 23.15 -10.34
CA GLY A 325 5.89 24.19 -10.91
C GLY A 325 7.36 24.00 -10.52
N LEU A 326 8.26 24.39 -11.41
CA LEU A 326 9.73 24.40 -11.17
C LEU A 326 10.19 25.38 -10.07
N HIS A 327 9.27 25.89 -9.24
CA HIS A 327 9.49 27.04 -8.35
C HIS A 327 9.13 26.81 -6.87
N ASN A 328 8.58 25.65 -6.49
CA ASN A 328 8.32 25.36 -5.09
C ASN A 328 9.27 24.26 -4.58
N ASP A 329 10.30 24.66 -3.85
CA ASP A 329 11.34 23.81 -3.24
C ASP A 329 10.82 22.89 -2.10
N SER A 330 9.51 22.84 -1.87
CA SER A 330 8.92 22.30 -0.64
C SER A 330 8.95 20.77 -0.55
N VAL A 331 8.91 20.04 -1.68
CA VAL A 331 8.89 18.57 -1.70
C VAL A 331 9.91 18.03 -2.70
N ARG A 332 10.87 17.25 -2.21
CA ARG A 332 11.90 16.58 -2.99
C ARG A 332 11.64 15.08 -3.04
N VAL A 333 11.66 14.52 -4.24
CA VAL A 333 11.61 13.06 -4.43
C VAL A 333 13.03 12.53 -4.29
N THR A 334 13.36 11.96 -3.14
CA THR A 334 14.72 11.47 -2.82
C THR A 334 15.06 10.21 -3.61
N ALA A 335 14.07 9.35 -3.83
CA ALA A 335 14.23 8.13 -4.60
C ALA A 335 12.97 7.82 -5.41
N LEU A 336 13.17 7.52 -6.69
CA LEU A 336 12.16 7.02 -7.62
C LEU A 336 12.48 5.56 -7.96
N LYS A 337 11.59 4.63 -7.61
CA LYS A 337 11.83 3.19 -7.80
C LYS A 337 10.63 2.51 -8.46
N LYS A 338 10.89 1.77 -9.55
CA LYS A 338 9.91 0.87 -10.15
C LYS A 338 9.90 -0.43 -9.35
N ILE A 339 8.71 -0.94 -9.05
CA ILE A 339 8.49 -2.18 -8.28
C ILE A 339 7.61 -3.14 -9.07
N SER A 340 8.06 -4.37 -9.26
CA SER A 340 7.22 -5.43 -9.88
C SER A 340 6.46 -6.22 -8.82
N ASP A 341 7.15 -6.62 -7.75
CA ASP A 341 6.67 -7.52 -6.71
C ASP A 341 6.98 -7.01 -5.30
N ALA A 342 6.33 -7.59 -4.30
CA ALA A 342 6.57 -7.24 -2.90
C ALA A 342 8.02 -7.49 -2.46
N LYS A 343 8.66 -8.56 -2.93
CA LYS A 343 10.06 -8.89 -2.60
C LYS A 343 11.05 -7.83 -3.09
N ASP A 344 10.80 -7.30 -4.28
CA ASP A 344 11.62 -6.24 -4.88
C ASP A 344 11.52 -4.96 -4.02
N ALA A 345 10.30 -4.58 -3.64
CA ALA A 345 10.07 -3.49 -2.71
C ALA A 345 10.82 -3.68 -1.38
N ILE A 346 10.71 -4.86 -0.73
CA ILE A 346 11.42 -5.14 0.53
C ILE A 346 12.94 -5.05 0.36
N SER A 347 13.50 -5.51 -0.76
CA SER A 347 14.94 -5.40 -1.01
C SER A 347 15.41 -3.94 -1.06
N ILE A 348 14.61 -3.06 -1.68
CA ILE A 348 14.85 -1.62 -1.73
C ILE A 348 14.76 -1.02 -0.31
N LEU A 349 13.76 -1.41 0.47
CA LEU A 349 13.59 -0.94 1.85
C LEU A 349 14.78 -1.34 2.74
N ARG A 350 15.31 -2.56 2.58
CA ARG A 350 16.50 -3.02 3.32
C ARG A 350 17.72 -2.18 2.99
N ASN A 351 17.94 -1.86 1.72
CA ASN A 351 19.06 -1.01 1.32
C ASN A 351 18.94 0.40 1.92
N LEU A 352 17.72 0.94 2.00
CA LEU A 352 17.45 2.23 2.65
C LEU A 352 17.66 2.18 4.16
N GLU A 353 17.30 1.07 4.81
CA GLU A 353 17.49 0.87 6.24
C GLU A 353 18.97 0.76 6.62
N VAL A 354 19.79 0.12 5.78
CA VAL A 354 21.25 0.07 5.95
C VAL A 354 21.87 1.47 5.82
N ALA A 355 21.37 2.30 4.90
CA ALA A 355 21.89 3.64 4.69
C ALA A 355 21.53 4.61 5.83
N GLN A 356 20.27 4.62 6.27
CA GLN A 356 19.75 5.61 7.23
C GLN A 356 18.69 4.98 8.16
N ARG A 357 19.12 4.22 9.17
CA ARG A 357 18.22 3.47 10.05
C ARG A 357 17.22 4.34 10.83
N PHE A 358 17.68 5.47 11.38
CA PHE A 358 16.88 6.28 12.31
C PHE A 358 16.07 7.41 11.64
N GLU A 359 16.29 7.68 10.36
CA GLU A 359 15.54 8.73 9.65
C GLU A 359 14.10 8.28 9.36
N GLN A 360 13.17 9.24 9.43
CA GLN A 360 11.79 9.01 9.04
C GLN A 360 11.70 8.85 7.52
N LYS A 361 11.17 7.71 7.10
CA LYS A 361 11.03 7.34 5.69
C LYS A 361 9.57 7.50 5.29
N HIS A 362 9.29 8.52 4.47
CA HIS A 362 7.98 8.77 3.91
C HIS A 362 7.89 8.11 2.53
N ILE A 363 7.06 7.08 2.41
CA ILE A 363 6.97 6.25 1.21
C ILE A 363 5.61 6.42 0.56
N VAL A 364 5.60 6.87 -0.69
CA VAL A 364 4.41 6.94 -1.52
C VAL A 364 4.35 5.68 -2.38
N LEU A 365 3.31 4.87 -2.16
CA LEU A 365 3.05 3.64 -2.91
C LEU A 365 2.03 3.89 -4.02
N ASP A 366 2.51 3.85 -5.27
CA ASP A 366 1.71 3.90 -6.49
C ASP A 366 1.64 2.52 -7.15
N CYS A 367 0.85 1.64 -6.56
CA CYS A 367 0.62 0.30 -7.07
C CYS A 367 -0.81 -0.16 -6.81
N PRO A 368 -1.25 -1.27 -7.42
CA PRO A 368 -2.53 -1.89 -7.10
C PRO A 368 -2.66 -2.16 -5.59
N VAL A 369 -3.88 -2.04 -5.06
CA VAL A 369 -4.14 -2.16 -3.62
C VAL A 369 -3.71 -3.51 -3.07
N SER A 370 -3.84 -4.60 -3.84
CA SER A 370 -3.35 -5.93 -3.49
C SER A 370 -1.85 -5.96 -3.25
N LEU A 371 -1.07 -5.42 -4.19
CA LEU A 371 0.39 -5.36 -4.07
C LEU A 371 0.83 -4.44 -2.93
N ALA A 372 0.14 -3.31 -2.71
CA ALA A 372 0.41 -2.43 -1.58
C ALA A 372 0.24 -3.17 -0.23
N LYS A 373 -0.85 -3.94 -0.09
CA LYS A 373 -1.10 -4.78 1.09
C LYS A 373 0.03 -5.81 1.27
N ASP A 374 0.43 -6.50 0.20
CA ASP A 374 1.50 -7.51 0.26
C ASP A 374 2.86 -6.93 0.66
N ILE A 375 3.19 -5.73 0.16
CA ILE A 375 4.42 -4.99 0.53
C ILE A 375 4.41 -4.66 2.02
N ILE A 376 3.30 -4.11 2.52
CA ILE A 376 3.17 -3.71 3.93
C ILE A 376 3.22 -4.93 4.85
N ILE A 377 2.52 -6.02 4.51
CA ILE A 377 2.60 -7.28 5.28
C ILE A 377 4.04 -7.80 5.31
N SER A 378 4.69 -7.86 4.14
CA SER A 378 6.06 -8.35 4.01
C SER A 378 7.05 -7.48 4.79
N HIS A 379 6.82 -6.17 4.83
CA HIS A 379 7.62 -5.23 5.61
C HIS A 379 7.48 -5.49 7.11
N VAL A 380 6.27 -5.59 7.63
CA VAL A 380 6.04 -5.77 9.08
C VAL A 380 6.56 -7.12 9.58
N ARG A 381 6.52 -8.15 8.73
CA ARG A 381 7.07 -9.49 9.00
C ARG A 381 8.59 -9.54 8.94
N ASP A 382 9.25 -8.58 8.31
CA ASP A 382 10.70 -8.52 8.26
C ASP A 382 11.28 -7.90 9.54
N VAL A 383 12.09 -8.67 10.27
CA VAL A 383 12.70 -8.26 11.53
C VAL A 383 13.77 -7.17 11.33
N HIS A 384 14.32 -7.04 10.12
CA HIS A 384 15.41 -6.11 9.85
C HIS A 384 14.93 -4.67 9.60
N LEU A 385 13.64 -4.47 9.33
CA LEU A 385 13.07 -3.19 8.97
C LEU A 385 12.38 -2.54 10.18
N GLY A 386 12.65 -1.25 10.40
CA GLY A 386 11.99 -0.46 11.43
C GLY A 386 10.49 -0.27 11.16
N ARG A 387 9.65 -0.39 12.18
CA ARG A 387 8.19 -0.21 12.02
C ARG A 387 7.74 1.23 12.28
N ARG A 388 8.34 1.88 13.28
CA ARG A 388 7.98 3.25 13.72
C ARG A 388 8.59 4.37 12.85
N THR A 389 9.67 4.07 12.14
CA THR A 389 10.37 5.04 11.28
C THR A 389 9.75 5.18 9.89
N TYR A 390 8.75 4.37 9.56
CA TYR A 390 8.10 4.36 8.24
C TYR A 390 6.70 4.94 8.31
N HIS A 391 6.36 5.72 7.29
CA HIS A 391 5.00 6.17 7.03
C HIS A 391 4.68 5.93 5.56
N TYR A 392 3.71 5.05 5.30
CA TYR A 392 3.23 4.75 3.95
C TYR A 392 2.04 5.62 3.57
N LEU A 393 2.08 6.24 2.40
CA LEU A 393 0.95 6.88 1.76
C LEU A 393 0.58 6.11 0.50
N ILE A 394 -0.58 5.46 0.49
CA ILE A 394 -1.05 4.70 -0.66
C ILE A 394 -1.82 5.66 -1.58
N ALA A 395 -1.31 5.84 -2.78
CA ALA A 395 -1.84 6.81 -3.74
C ALA A 395 -3.10 6.31 -4.49
N GLY A 396 -3.54 5.08 -4.20
CA GLY A 396 -4.81 4.50 -4.66
C GLY A 396 -5.95 4.61 -3.65
N LEU A 397 -7.15 4.20 -4.06
CA LEU A 397 -8.35 4.12 -3.21
C LEU A 397 -8.33 2.85 -2.36
N ALA A 398 -7.35 2.77 -1.45
CA ALA A 398 -7.01 1.55 -0.72
C ALA A 398 -7.95 1.25 0.46
N PHE A 399 -8.65 2.25 0.99
CA PHE A 399 -9.48 2.11 2.19
C PHE A 399 -10.98 1.87 1.89
N ASP A 400 -11.35 1.69 0.62
CA ASP A 400 -12.70 1.24 0.21
C ASP A 400 -12.90 -0.26 0.48
N GLU A 401 -11.82 -1.04 0.40
CA GLU A 401 -11.79 -2.42 0.84
C GLU A 401 -11.48 -2.51 2.35
N PRO A 402 -12.04 -3.51 3.06
CA PRO A 402 -11.70 -3.72 4.46
C PRO A 402 -10.22 -4.09 4.55
N TRP A 403 -9.53 -3.37 5.43
CA TRP A 403 -8.25 -3.78 5.97
C TRP A 403 -8.60 -4.76 7.07
N GLU A 404 -8.40 -6.05 6.80
CA GLU A 404 -8.77 -7.12 7.72
C GLU A 404 -8.03 -6.90 9.05
N ASN A 405 -8.78 -6.46 10.08
CA ASN A 405 -8.26 -6.29 11.44
C ASN A 405 -7.71 -7.61 12.04
N SER A 406 -7.86 -8.74 11.34
CA SER A 406 -7.29 -10.04 11.69
C SER A 406 -5.76 -10.09 11.53
N VAL A 407 -5.17 -9.19 10.75
CA VAL A 407 -3.73 -9.09 10.56
C VAL A 407 -3.22 -7.95 11.44
N VAL A 408 -2.80 -8.30 12.66
CA VAL A 408 -2.22 -7.38 13.67
C VAL A 408 -1.12 -6.52 13.06
N GLU A 409 -0.45 -7.04 12.03
CA GLU A 409 0.64 -6.40 11.30
C GLU A 409 0.25 -5.05 10.67
N PHE A 410 -1.01 -4.83 10.24
CA PHE A 410 -1.39 -3.58 9.58
C PHE A 410 -1.47 -2.37 10.53
N SER A 411 -1.55 -2.60 11.83
CA SER A 411 -1.48 -1.52 12.81
C SER A 411 -0.04 -1.18 13.17
N ALA A 412 0.97 -1.98 12.79
CA ALA A 412 2.34 -1.79 13.26
C ALA A 412 3.09 -0.60 12.62
N VAL A 413 2.57 -0.06 11.51
CA VAL A 413 3.17 1.06 10.76
C VAL A 413 2.09 2.09 10.45
N ASN A 414 2.45 3.37 10.37
CA ASN A 414 1.52 4.42 9.96
C ASN A 414 1.22 4.30 8.47
N ILE A 415 -0.06 4.12 8.13
CA ILE A 415 -0.53 3.99 6.75
C ILE A 415 -1.62 5.00 6.52
N THR A 416 -1.43 5.85 5.51
CA THR A 416 -2.41 6.81 5.04
C THR A 416 -2.86 6.45 3.64
N GLY A 417 -4.11 6.79 3.33
CA GLY A 417 -4.66 6.57 2.00
C GLY A 417 -6.07 7.10 1.88
N PHE A 418 -6.67 6.76 0.75
CA PHE A 418 -7.91 7.38 0.31
C PHE A 418 -9.07 6.39 0.30
N ARG A 419 -10.26 6.89 0.61
CA ARG A 419 -11.53 6.18 0.52
C ARG A 419 -12.56 7.04 -0.18
N MET A 420 -13.26 6.50 -1.17
CA MET A 420 -14.28 7.25 -1.91
C MET A 420 -15.71 6.82 -1.56
N VAL A 421 -15.92 5.56 -1.20
CA VAL A 421 -17.20 5.00 -0.80
C VAL A 421 -17.43 5.26 0.69
N ASP A 422 -18.27 6.24 0.99
CA ASP A 422 -18.62 6.59 2.36
C ASP A 422 -19.73 5.67 2.88
N THR A 423 -19.33 4.68 3.70
CA THR A 423 -20.23 3.74 4.36
C THR A 423 -21.17 4.39 5.39
N GLY A 424 -20.97 5.67 5.72
CA GLY A 424 -21.87 6.43 6.60
C GLY A 424 -23.21 6.77 5.96
N ARG A 425 -23.26 6.89 4.62
CA ARG A 425 -24.44 7.38 3.89
C ARG A 425 -25.55 6.33 3.81
N LYS A 426 -26.81 6.74 4.01
CA LYS A 426 -27.98 5.83 4.04
C LYS A 426 -28.11 4.99 2.77
N TYR A 427 -28.05 5.61 1.60
CA TYR A 427 -28.19 4.91 0.32
C TYR A 427 -27.04 3.92 0.05
N VAL A 428 -25.82 4.20 0.54
CA VAL A 428 -24.69 3.27 0.45
C VAL A 428 -24.92 2.08 1.37
N LYS A 429 -25.41 2.30 2.60
CA LYS A 429 -25.78 1.22 3.53
C LYS A 429 -26.89 0.32 2.96
N ASP A 430 -27.89 0.92 2.33
CA ASP A 430 -28.99 0.18 1.69
C ASP A 430 -28.52 -0.65 0.48
N PHE A 431 -27.54 -0.15 -0.27
CA PHE A 431 -26.89 -0.93 -1.34
C PHE A 431 -26.04 -2.07 -0.77
N LEU A 432 -25.20 -1.78 0.23
CA LEU A 432 -24.31 -2.75 0.85
C LEU A 432 -25.06 -3.89 1.56
N SER A 433 -26.24 -3.60 2.14
CA SER A 433 -27.08 -4.64 2.75
C SER A 433 -27.62 -5.62 1.71
N LYS A 434 -28.03 -5.14 0.53
CA LYS A 434 -28.43 -5.98 -0.60
C LYS A 434 -27.24 -6.74 -1.19
N TRP A 435 -26.11 -6.07 -1.36
CA TRP A 435 -24.86 -6.65 -1.89
C TRP A 435 -24.34 -7.80 -1.02
N ALA A 436 -24.48 -7.69 0.31
CA ALA A 436 -24.05 -8.71 1.26
C ALA A 436 -24.90 -9.99 1.23
N VAL A 437 -26.14 -9.93 0.73
CA VAL A 437 -27.08 -11.08 0.69
C VAL A 437 -27.00 -11.84 -0.64
N LEU A 438 -26.34 -11.28 -1.66
CA LEU A 438 -26.17 -11.94 -2.95
C LEU A 438 -25.38 -13.25 -2.82
N ASP A 439 -25.85 -14.29 -3.51
CA ASP A 439 -25.16 -15.58 -3.55
C ASP A 439 -23.81 -15.44 -4.28
N SER A 440 -22.72 -15.68 -3.53
CA SER A 440 -21.36 -15.60 -4.03
C SER A 440 -21.06 -16.61 -5.14
N ARG A 441 -21.88 -17.66 -5.32
CA ARG A 441 -21.72 -18.62 -6.42
C ARG A 441 -22.22 -18.09 -7.77
N GLN A 442 -23.22 -17.22 -7.75
CA GLN A 442 -23.78 -16.60 -8.96
C GLN A 442 -23.13 -15.25 -9.24
N PHE A 443 -22.70 -14.56 -8.18
CA PHE A 443 -22.16 -13.22 -8.19
C PHE A 443 -20.76 -13.22 -7.55
N ASP A 444 -19.76 -13.58 -8.35
CA ASP A 444 -18.36 -13.61 -7.91
C ASP A 444 -17.93 -12.24 -7.37
N GLY A 445 -17.37 -12.22 -6.15
CA GLY A 445 -16.94 -11.00 -5.46
C GLY A 445 -18.04 -10.28 -4.67
N ALA A 446 -19.31 -10.67 -4.79
CA ALA A 446 -20.40 -10.22 -3.90
C ALA A 446 -20.47 -11.05 -2.60
N GLY A 447 -21.43 -10.74 -1.73
CA GLY A 447 -21.60 -11.42 -0.44
C GLY A 447 -20.74 -10.86 0.70
N ARG A 448 -20.13 -9.68 0.50
CA ARG A 448 -19.36 -8.95 1.50
C ARG A 448 -20.10 -7.69 1.95
N ARG A 449 -19.80 -7.14 3.12
CA ARG A 449 -20.37 -5.85 3.60
C ARG A 449 -19.66 -4.61 3.04
N THR A 450 -18.82 -4.80 2.03
CA THR A 450 -17.97 -3.78 1.41
C THR A 450 -17.91 -4.02 -0.08
N ILE A 451 -17.58 -2.98 -0.84
CA ILE A 451 -17.41 -3.01 -2.31
C ILE A 451 -16.13 -2.27 -2.66
N SER A 452 -15.34 -2.80 -3.60
CA SER A 452 -14.15 -2.07 -4.08
C SER A 452 -14.53 -0.78 -4.81
N ALA A 453 -13.64 0.21 -4.77
CA ALA A 453 -13.84 1.49 -5.46
C ALA A 453 -14.13 1.30 -6.96
N ASN A 454 -13.41 0.37 -7.59
CA ASN A 454 -13.53 0.05 -9.01
C ASN A 454 -14.90 -0.55 -9.36
N ALA A 455 -15.42 -1.45 -8.52
CA ALA A 455 -16.76 -2.00 -8.67
C ALA A 455 -17.84 -0.91 -8.44
N ALA A 456 -17.64 -0.04 -7.46
CA ALA A 456 -18.52 1.11 -7.21
C ALA A 456 -18.55 2.10 -8.39
N PHE A 457 -17.40 2.38 -9.03
CA PHE A 457 -17.35 3.20 -10.25
C PHE A 457 -18.10 2.59 -11.42
N MET A 458 -18.10 1.25 -11.55
CA MET A 458 -18.87 0.58 -12.60
C MET A 458 -20.38 0.69 -12.36
N TYR A 459 -20.82 0.51 -11.11
CA TYR A 459 -22.22 0.72 -10.73
C TYR A 459 -22.67 2.17 -11.01
N ASP A 460 -21.86 3.14 -10.61
CA ASP A 460 -22.12 4.56 -10.86
C ASP A 460 -22.04 4.94 -12.35
N GLY A 461 -21.16 4.28 -13.13
CA GLY A 461 -21.09 4.45 -14.58
C GLY A 461 -22.39 4.03 -15.26
N MET A 462 -23.00 2.94 -14.81
CA MET A 462 -24.32 2.51 -15.26
C MET A 462 -25.45 3.46 -14.81
N LEU A 463 -25.34 4.05 -13.62
CA LEU A 463 -26.26 5.09 -13.16
C LEU A 463 -26.22 6.32 -14.09
N VAL A 464 -25.03 6.75 -14.50
CA VAL A 464 -24.83 7.86 -15.46
C VAL A 464 -25.45 7.52 -16.81
N ILE A 465 -25.26 6.29 -17.30
CA ILE A 465 -25.89 5.83 -18.55
C ILE A 465 -27.41 5.84 -18.43
N LYS A 466 -27.96 5.30 -17.34
CA LYS A 466 -29.40 5.33 -17.07
C LYS A 466 -29.95 6.76 -17.12
N GLU A 467 -29.28 7.71 -16.48
CA GLU A 467 -29.74 9.10 -16.42
C GLU A 467 -29.60 9.83 -17.76
N ALA A 468 -28.49 9.59 -18.47
CA ALA A 468 -28.26 10.16 -19.81
C ALA A 468 -29.28 9.62 -20.82
N PHE A 469 -29.52 8.31 -20.87
CA PHE A 469 -30.50 7.76 -21.80
C PHE A 469 -31.93 8.13 -21.39
N SER A 470 -32.25 8.24 -20.09
CA SER A 470 -33.56 8.72 -19.66
C SER A 470 -33.85 10.13 -20.18
N THR A 471 -32.87 11.04 -20.09
CA THR A 471 -33.00 12.43 -20.57
C THR A 471 -33.00 12.50 -22.10
N VAL A 472 -32.10 11.79 -22.77
CA VAL A 472 -32.05 11.72 -24.24
C VAL A 472 -33.37 11.21 -24.83
N LEU A 473 -33.99 10.20 -24.22
CA LEU A 473 -35.24 9.62 -24.73
C LEU A 473 -36.46 10.48 -24.47
N LEU A 474 -36.42 11.32 -23.42
CA LEU A 474 -37.43 12.35 -23.19
C LEU A 474 -37.35 13.45 -24.25
N ASP A 475 -36.13 13.96 -24.51
CA ASP A 475 -35.92 15.07 -25.44
C ASP A 475 -36.01 14.64 -26.92
N HIS A 476 -35.60 13.39 -27.22
CA HIS A 476 -35.55 12.84 -28.57
C HIS A 476 -36.16 11.42 -28.64
N PRO A 477 -37.50 11.28 -28.57
CA PRO A 477 -38.18 9.97 -28.55
C PRO A 477 -38.00 9.14 -29.83
N SER A 478 -37.53 9.75 -30.92
CA SER A 478 -37.24 9.08 -32.20
C SER A 478 -35.83 8.46 -32.30
N LEU A 479 -34.95 8.69 -31.32
CA LEU A 479 -33.54 8.27 -31.37
C LEU A 479 -33.34 6.75 -31.43
N LEU A 480 -34.29 5.98 -30.89
CA LEU A 480 -34.26 4.50 -30.90
C LEU A 480 -35.01 3.87 -32.09
N ARG A 481 -35.64 4.66 -32.96
CA ARG A 481 -36.40 4.13 -34.10
C ARG A 481 -35.45 3.40 -35.07
N LYS A 482 -35.83 2.20 -35.51
CA LYS A 482 -35.03 1.28 -36.35
C LYS A 482 -34.64 1.94 -37.69
N ASN A 483 -33.40 2.41 -37.79
CA ASN A 483 -32.73 2.63 -39.07
C ASN A 483 -31.79 1.45 -39.36
N ALA A 484 -31.78 0.94 -40.59
CA ALA A 484 -30.97 -0.20 -41.02
C ALA A 484 -29.44 0.10 -41.04
N SER A 485 -29.04 1.35 -40.82
CA SER A 485 -27.66 1.88 -40.92
C SER A 485 -26.94 2.01 -39.57
N ARG A 486 -27.17 1.11 -38.62
CA ARG A 486 -26.57 1.20 -37.25
C ARG A 486 -25.19 0.57 -37.11
N LYS A 487 -24.77 -0.24 -38.09
CA LYS A 487 -23.53 -1.02 -38.00
C LYS A 487 -22.38 -0.17 -38.53
N LEU A 488 -21.40 0.15 -37.68
CA LEU A 488 -20.18 0.79 -38.14
C LEU A 488 -19.21 -0.29 -38.64
N SER A 489 -18.66 -0.07 -39.84
CA SER A 489 -17.61 -0.93 -40.40
C SER A 489 -16.26 -0.36 -40.04
N CYS A 490 -15.41 -1.18 -39.42
CA CYS A 490 -14.01 -0.85 -39.21
C CYS A 490 -13.13 -1.06 -40.45
N ASN A 491 -13.61 -1.82 -41.45
CA ASN A 491 -12.83 -2.06 -42.66
C ASN A 491 -13.05 -0.89 -43.61
N SER A 492 -11.96 -0.15 -43.88
CA SER A 492 -11.83 0.54 -45.15
C SER A 492 -11.76 -0.53 -46.24
N ASN A 493 -12.62 -0.41 -47.25
CA ASN A 493 -12.55 -1.25 -48.44
C ASN A 493 -11.30 -0.88 -49.24
N GLY A 494 -10.11 -1.36 -48.86
CA GLY A 494 -8.90 -1.48 -49.69
C GLY A 494 -8.45 -0.25 -50.50
N GLY A 495 -8.98 0.94 -50.24
CA GLY A 495 -8.61 2.18 -50.90
C GLY A 495 -7.58 2.93 -50.08
N ASP A 496 -6.73 3.70 -50.76
CA ASP A 496 -5.65 4.51 -50.19
C ASP A 496 -5.92 4.97 -48.75
N PHE A 497 -4.99 4.67 -47.84
CA PHE A 497 -5.04 5.02 -46.41
C PHE A 497 -5.33 6.52 -46.17
N LEU A 498 -5.02 7.37 -47.17
CA LEU A 498 -5.20 8.82 -47.14
C LEU A 498 -6.60 9.30 -47.57
N THR A 499 -7.45 8.45 -48.16
CA THR A 499 -8.76 8.84 -48.73
C THR A 499 -9.96 8.11 -48.13
N SER A 500 -9.70 7.06 -47.33
CA SER A 500 -10.72 6.25 -46.67
C SER A 500 -11.39 7.00 -45.51
N ARG A 501 -12.40 7.83 -45.79
CA ARG A 501 -13.22 8.46 -44.74
C ARG A 501 -14.09 7.42 -44.03
N VAL A 502 -13.81 7.21 -42.76
CA VAL A 502 -14.65 6.42 -41.87
C VAL A 502 -15.93 7.20 -41.57
N ASN A 503 -17.09 6.55 -41.64
CA ASN A 503 -18.36 7.17 -41.30
C ASN A 503 -18.52 7.22 -39.76
N PRO A 504 -18.64 8.43 -39.17
CA PRO A 504 -18.86 8.57 -37.73
C PRO A 504 -20.27 8.11 -37.33
N PHE A 505 -20.46 7.80 -36.05
CA PHE A 505 -21.75 7.44 -35.50
C PHE A 505 -22.72 8.64 -35.49
N GLU A 506 -23.83 8.52 -36.22
CA GLU A 506 -24.82 9.60 -36.44
C GLU A 506 -25.24 10.34 -35.15
N ASN A 507 -25.55 9.57 -34.10
CA ASN A 507 -26.04 10.12 -32.82
C ASN A 507 -24.95 10.26 -31.74
N GLY A 508 -23.69 10.01 -32.09
CA GLY A 508 -22.58 9.94 -31.14
C GLY A 508 -22.34 11.24 -30.38
N LYS A 509 -22.24 12.37 -31.11
CA LYS A 509 -22.07 13.70 -30.51
C LYS A 509 -23.21 14.08 -29.57
N LEU A 510 -24.44 13.75 -29.97
CA LEU A 510 -25.63 14.03 -29.19
C LEU A 510 -25.57 13.27 -27.87
N ILE A 511 -25.42 11.95 -27.91
CA ILE A 511 -25.37 11.09 -26.72
C ILE A 511 -24.20 11.48 -25.79
N ASN A 512 -23.01 11.75 -26.36
CA ASN A 512 -21.85 12.21 -25.59
C ASN A 512 -22.13 13.54 -24.86
N SER A 513 -22.87 14.46 -25.48
CA SER A 513 -23.23 15.73 -24.85
C SER A 513 -24.17 15.55 -23.65
N TYR A 514 -25.11 14.60 -23.71
CA TYR A 514 -26.00 14.28 -22.59
C TYR A 514 -25.26 13.54 -21.47
N LEU A 515 -24.41 12.57 -21.80
CA LEU A 515 -23.55 11.88 -20.82
C LEU A 515 -22.71 12.88 -19.99
N ARG A 516 -22.16 13.90 -20.65
CA ARG A 516 -21.36 14.95 -20.00
C ARG A 516 -22.17 15.96 -19.18
N LYS A 517 -23.48 16.08 -19.42
CA LYS A 517 -24.40 16.97 -18.69
C LYS A 517 -25.00 16.33 -17.44
N VAL A 518 -24.87 15.02 -17.27
CA VAL A 518 -25.44 14.30 -16.11
C VAL A 518 -24.85 14.88 -14.81
N LYS A 519 -25.76 15.26 -13.90
CA LYS A 519 -25.45 15.62 -12.51
C LYS A 519 -26.27 14.74 -11.59
N THR A 520 -25.61 13.84 -10.86
CA THR A 520 -26.29 12.88 -9.99
C THR A 520 -25.44 12.52 -8.78
N THR A 521 -25.99 11.72 -7.87
CA THR A 521 -25.29 11.19 -6.70
C THR A 521 -25.35 9.68 -6.70
N GLY A 522 -24.17 9.04 -6.75
CA GLY A 522 -24.01 7.59 -6.73
C GLY A 522 -23.32 7.09 -5.45
N LEU A 523 -22.89 5.82 -5.47
CA LEU A 523 -22.14 5.17 -4.38
C LEU A 523 -20.84 5.90 -4.06
N THR A 524 -20.18 6.45 -5.08
CA THR A 524 -18.93 7.23 -4.96
C THR A 524 -19.18 8.72 -4.70
N GLY A 525 -20.41 9.12 -4.37
CA GLY A 525 -20.79 10.47 -4.02
C GLY A 525 -21.26 11.32 -5.21
N HIS A 526 -20.95 12.63 -5.19
CA HIS A 526 -21.42 13.55 -6.23
C HIS A 526 -20.70 13.30 -7.56
N ILE A 527 -21.47 13.22 -8.65
CA ILE A 527 -20.99 12.94 -10.00
C ILE A 527 -21.38 14.13 -10.88
N GLU A 528 -20.38 14.85 -11.35
CA GLU A 528 -20.47 15.95 -12.30
C GLU A 528 -19.24 15.90 -13.22
N PHE A 529 -19.40 16.25 -14.50
CA PHE A 529 -18.33 16.19 -15.48
C PHE A 529 -17.96 17.57 -16.03
N LYS A 530 -16.66 17.78 -16.28
CA LYS A 530 -16.12 18.89 -17.06
C LYS A 530 -15.15 18.34 -18.08
N GLU A 531 -15.37 18.65 -19.37
CA GLU A 531 -14.55 18.15 -20.49
C GLU A 531 -14.44 16.60 -20.57
N GLY A 532 -15.38 15.85 -19.94
CA GLY A 532 -15.36 14.38 -19.88
C GLY A 532 -14.65 13.77 -18.67
N SER A 533 -14.04 14.59 -17.81
CA SER A 533 -13.46 14.15 -16.53
C SER A 533 -14.35 14.57 -15.36
N ARG A 534 -14.43 13.73 -14.33
CA ARG A 534 -15.22 14.00 -13.13
C ARG A 534 -14.66 15.19 -12.34
N LYS A 535 -15.54 16.06 -11.89
CA LYS A 535 -15.26 17.27 -11.08
C LYS A 535 -16.20 17.36 -9.88
N ASN A 536 -15.85 18.25 -8.94
CA ASN A 536 -16.66 18.52 -7.75
C ASN A 536 -16.98 17.25 -6.92
N PHE A 537 -15.96 16.41 -6.71
CA PHE A 537 -16.07 15.19 -5.91
C PHE A 537 -15.36 15.36 -4.55
N THR A 538 -15.69 14.48 -3.61
CA THR A 538 -15.14 14.45 -2.26
C THR A 538 -14.52 13.09 -1.98
N ILE A 539 -13.38 13.06 -1.29
CA ILE A 539 -12.67 11.84 -0.91
C ILE A 539 -12.31 11.91 0.56
N ASP A 540 -12.45 10.81 1.26
CA ASP A 540 -12.07 10.72 2.66
C ASP A 540 -10.59 10.31 2.76
N VAL A 541 -9.84 11.01 3.60
CA VAL A 541 -8.46 10.66 3.94
C VAL A 541 -8.49 9.85 5.23
N MET A 542 -7.98 8.63 5.12
CA MET A 542 -7.98 7.62 6.17
C MET A 542 -6.55 7.36 6.62
N GLU A 543 -6.40 7.13 7.92
CA GLU A 543 -5.15 6.72 8.56
C GLU A 543 -5.38 5.44 9.32
N THR A 544 -4.38 4.56 9.30
CA THR A 544 -4.23 3.51 10.30
C THR A 544 -3.00 3.83 11.12
N SER A 545 -3.14 3.73 12.44
CA SER A 545 -2.05 3.91 13.40
C SER A 545 -2.10 2.81 14.45
N VAL A 546 -0.93 2.49 15.02
CA VAL A 546 -0.72 1.46 16.05
C VAL A 546 -1.70 1.59 17.22
N SER A 547 -2.04 2.83 17.59
CA SER A 547 -2.84 3.13 18.78
C SER A 547 -4.35 3.20 18.54
N ASN A 548 -4.80 3.49 17.32
CA ASN A 548 -6.18 3.96 17.07
C ASN A 548 -6.92 3.23 15.94
N GLY A 549 -6.29 2.22 15.29
CA GLY A 549 -6.88 1.51 14.16
C GLY A 549 -7.19 2.44 12.98
N VAL A 550 -8.06 1.98 12.06
CA VAL A 550 -8.45 2.76 10.87
C VAL A 550 -9.37 3.92 11.27
N LYS A 551 -8.95 5.16 11.02
CA LYS A 551 -9.67 6.38 11.35
C LYS A 551 -9.70 7.36 10.19
N LYS A 552 -10.84 8.06 10.02
CA LYS A 552 -10.97 9.19 9.10
C LYS A 552 -10.31 10.42 9.71
N ILE A 553 -9.27 10.96 9.06
CA ILE A 553 -8.62 12.22 9.47
C ILE A 553 -9.35 13.41 8.88
N GLY A 554 -9.77 13.30 7.62
CA GLY A 554 -10.38 14.42 6.93
C GLY A 554 -11.02 14.08 5.62
N GLN A 555 -11.45 15.13 4.93
CA GLN A 555 -12.10 15.06 3.64
C GLN A 555 -11.42 16.04 2.69
N TRP A 556 -11.04 15.55 1.53
CA TRP A 556 -10.49 16.33 0.44
C TRP A 556 -11.55 16.59 -0.62
N SER A 557 -11.59 17.80 -1.16
CA SER A 557 -12.47 18.19 -2.27
C SER A 557 -11.66 18.90 -3.36
N ASP A 558 -12.00 18.66 -4.63
CA ASP A 558 -11.35 19.36 -5.76
C ASP A 558 -11.58 20.88 -5.76
N VAL A 559 -12.58 21.38 -5.01
CA VAL A 559 -12.90 22.82 -4.90
C VAL A 559 -12.23 23.45 -3.68
N TYR A 560 -12.33 22.80 -2.52
CA TYR A 560 -11.92 23.38 -1.23
C TYR A 560 -10.57 22.87 -0.73
N GLY A 561 -9.95 21.91 -1.44
CA GLY A 561 -8.71 21.26 -1.01
C GLY A 561 -8.92 20.33 0.18
N PHE A 562 -7.85 20.10 0.94
CA PHE A 562 -7.87 19.27 2.14
C PHE A 562 -8.55 19.99 3.31
N SER A 563 -9.64 19.41 3.82
CA SER A 563 -10.31 19.86 5.04
C SER A 563 -10.16 18.80 6.14
N MET A 564 -9.69 19.21 7.32
CA MET A 564 -9.67 18.29 8.46
C MET A 564 -11.11 17.93 8.82
N GLY A 565 -11.35 16.63 8.99
CA GLY A 565 -12.61 16.13 9.48
C GLY A 565 -12.80 16.69 10.88
N ALA A 566 -14.02 17.11 11.21
CA ALA A 566 -14.35 17.53 12.56
C ALA A 566 -13.86 16.43 13.51
N ARG A 567 -12.77 16.71 14.25
CA ARG A 567 -12.31 15.81 15.30
C ARG A 567 -13.55 15.51 16.13
N PRO A 568 -13.94 14.24 16.35
CA PRO A 568 -15.02 13.98 17.29
C PRO A 568 -14.67 14.77 18.55
N LYS A 569 -15.60 15.62 19.02
CA LYS A 569 -15.44 16.40 20.24
C LYS A 569 -15.17 15.52 21.48
N HIS A 570 -15.15 14.19 21.29
CA HIS A 570 -14.55 13.17 22.13
C HIS A 570 -13.09 12.81 21.77
N ARG A 571 -12.24 13.80 21.44
CA ARG A 571 -10.99 13.82 22.20
C ARG A 571 -11.46 14.23 23.59
N LYS A 572 -11.57 13.27 24.52
CA LYS A 572 -11.21 13.63 25.89
C LYS A 572 -9.86 14.30 25.71
N ASN A 573 -9.81 15.61 25.89
CA ASN A 573 -8.56 16.32 25.93
C ASN A 573 -7.72 15.53 26.94
N TYR A 574 -6.68 14.84 26.50
CA TYR A 574 -5.51 14.52 27.33
C TYR A 574 -4.74 15.84 27.59
N HIS A 575 -5.49 16.86 28.00
CA HIS A 575 -5.07 18.06 28.69
C HIS A 575 -5.87 18.22 30.00
N GLY A 576 -6.61 17.19 30.42
CA GLY A 576 -6.75 16.95 31.85
C GLY A 576 -5.42 16.39 32.30
N GLY A 577 -4.75 17.05 33.25
CA GLY A 577 -3.66 16.42 34.00
C GLY A 577 -4.10 15.08 34.59
N PRO A 578 -3.15 14.30 35.14
CA PRO A 578 -3.48 13.02 35.75
C PRO A 578 -4.63 13.18 36.76
N ASP A 579 -5.53 12.19 36.80
CA ASP A 579 -6.75 12.25 37.61
C ASP A 579 -6.34 12.19 39.10
N PRO A 580 -6.58 13.25 39.90
CA PRO A 580 -6.13 13.29 41.29
C PRO A 580 -6.82 12.22 42.16
N ASN A 581 -7.95 11.67 41.72
CA ASN A 581 -8.70 10.65 42.44
C ASN A 581 -8.31 9.21 42.07
N LYS A 582 -7.44 9.01 41.08
CA LYS A 582 -6.93 7.68 40.71
C LYS A 582 -5.65 7.38 41.51
N VAL A 583 -5.59 6.20 42.13
CA VAL A 583 -4.35 5.66 42.69
C VAL A 583 -3.57 4.99 41.56
N TYR A 584 -2.38 5.52 41.27
CA TYR A 584 -1.49 5.02 40.23
C TYR A 584 -0.59 3.90 40.78
N ILE A 585 -0.53 2.77 40.07
CA ILE A 585 0.30 1.64 40.48
C ILE A 585 1.71 1.83 39.93
N VAL A 586 2.68 1.97 40.84
CA VAL A 586 4.10 2.09 40.52
C VAL A 586 4.76 0.72 40.71
N THR A 587 5.18 0.08 39.61
CA THR A 587 5.99 -1.14 39.71
C THR A 587 7.46 -0.79 39.94
N SER A 588 8.11 -1.53 40.83
CA SER A 588 9.52 -1.34 41.17
C SER A 588 10.17 -2.64 41.64
N ILE A 589 11.49 -2.64 41.81
CA ILE A 589 12.31 -3.80 42.22
C ILE A 589 13.17 -3.43 43.43
N LEU A 590 13.40 -4.38 44.33
CA LEU A 590 14.26 -4.18 45.50
C LEU A 590 15.73 -4.22 45.08
N GLU A 591 16.41 -3.08 45.19
CA GLU A 591 17.83 -2.93 44.89
C GLU A 591 18.39 -1.77 45.72
N GLU A 592 19.34 -2.02 46.61
CA GLU A 592 20.02 -0.96 47.36
C GLU A 592 21.03 -0.21 46.46
N PRO A 593 21.07 1.14 46.45
CA PRO A 593 20.34 2.11 47.28
C PRO A 593 19.07 2.70 46.63
N TYR A 594 18.56 2.10 45.55
CA TYR A 594 17.41 2.59 44.79
C TYR A 594 16.08 2.37 45.50
N LEU A 595 15.82 1.15 45.97
CA LEU A 595 14.63 0.81 46.75
C LEU A 595 14.95 -0.35 47.71
N ALA A 596 14.75 -0.11 49.00
CA ALA A 596 14.96 -1.07 50.08
C ALA A 596 13.78 -1.03 51.06
N PHE A 597 13.66 -2.04 51.92
CA PHE A 597 12.71 -1.99 53.03
C PHE A 597 13.23 -1.08 54.13
N LYS A 598 12.41 -0.15 54.59
CA LYS A 598 12.72 0.74 55.71
C LYS A 598 12.87 -0.08 56.99
N LYS A 599 13.97 0.13 57.72
CA LYS A 599 14.18 -0.47 59.04
C LYS A 599 13.23 0.22 60.04
N ALA A 600 12.22 -0.51 60.52
CA ALA A 600 11.25 0.02 61.47
C ALA A 600 11.94 0.40 62.80
N GLU A 601 11.70 1.62 63.28
CA GLU A 601 12.09 2.03 64.62
C GLU A 601 11.18 1.36 65.67
N LYS A 602 11.68 1.19 66.90
CA LYS A 602 10.93 0.49 67.98
C LYS A 602 9.60 1.21 68.26
N GLY A 603 8.51 0.67 67.75
CA GLY A 603 7.13 1.16 67.98
C GLY A 603 6.40 1.66 66.73
N GLU A 604 7.06 1.74 65.57
CA GLU A 604 6.43 2.15 64.31
C GLU A 604 5.87 0.95 63.54
N ASN A 605 4.58 1.00 63.17
CA ASN A 605 3.97 0.08 62.21
C ASN A 605 3.93 0.76 60.84
N LEU A 606 4.84 0.41 59.95
CA LEU A 606 4.90 0.94 58.58
C LEU A 606 3.90 0.20 57.68
N THR A 607 3.01 0.93 57.01
CA THR A 607 1.99 0.38 56.10
C THR A 607 2.02 1.08 54.74
N GLY A 608 1.68 0.35 53.67
CA GLY A 608 1.65 0.92 52.32
C GLY A 608 3.05 1.28 51.80
N ASN A 609 3.19 2.52 51.31
CA ASN A 609 4.43 3.03 50.70
C ASN A 609 5.53 3.33 51.74
N ASP A 610 5.17 3.60 53.00
CA ASP A 610 6.12 3.94 54.08
C ASP A 610 7.03 2.78 54.49
N ARG A 611 6.74 1.57 53.97
CA ARG A 611 7.58 0.38 54.15
C ARG A 611 8.86 0.43 53.33
N TYR A 612 8.95 1.33 52.36
CA TYR A 612 10.08 1.43 51.44
C TYR A 612 10.88 2.72 51.68
N GLU A 613 12.19 2.61 51.52
CA GLU A 613 13.13 3.73 51.52
C GLU A 613 14.09 3.60 50.33
N GLY A 614 14.67 4.71 49.88
CA GLY A 614 15.65 4.72 48.79
C GLY A 614 15.36 5.77 47.71
N PHE A 615 16.31 5.93 46.79
CA PHE A 615 16.29 6.96 45.77
C PHE A 615 15.01 6.95 44.90
N CYS A 616 14.56 5.76 44.47
CA CYS A 616 13.36 5.62 43.64
C CYS A 616 12.07 5.92 44.40
N LYS A 617 12.04 5.68 45.72
CA LYS A 617 10.91 6.06 46.57
C LYS A 617 10.82 7.57 46.69
N ASP A 618 11.93 8.23 46.98
CA ASP A 618 11.98 9.70 47.10
C ASP A 618 11.63 10.39 45.77
N MET A 619 12.08 9.81 44.65
CA MET A 619 11.69 10.26 43.31
C MET A 619 10.19 10.10 43.05
N ALA A 620 9.59 8.97 43.45
CA ALA A 620 8.15 8.76 43.32
C ALA A 620 7.33 9.76 44.16
N ASP A 621 7.79 10.11 45.35
CA ASP A 621 7.17 11.14 46.19
C ASP A 621 7.18 12.52 45.53
N GLU A 622 8.32 12.94 44.95
CA GLU A 622 8.43 14.23 44.26
C GLU A 622 7.62 14.28 42.95
N ILE A 623 7.54 13.16 42.22
CA ILE A 623 6.67 13.03 41.04
C ILE A 623 5.20 13.11 41.46
N ALA A 624 4.81 12.41 42.52
CA ALA A 624 3.44 12.43 43.02
C ALA A 624 3.01 13.82 43.50
N LYS A 625 3.91 14.53 44.19
CA LYS A 625 3.69 15.89 44.68
C LYS A 625 3.60 16.93 43.56
N SER A 626 4.46 16.84 42.55
CA SER A 626 4.47 17.77 41.41
C SER A 626 3.23 17.62 40.51
N MET A 627 2.74 16.40 40.34
CA MET A 627 1.56 16.09 39.52
C MET A 627 0.24 16.04 40.32
N ASN A 628 0.31 16.15 41.65
CA ASN A 628 -0.83 16.02 42.57
C ASN A 628 -1.61 14.70 42.38
N ILE A 629 -0.88 13.58 42.34
CA ILE A 629 -1.44 12.22 42.17
C ILE A 629 -1.23 11.36 43.42
N GLN A 630 -2.10 10.36 43.60
CA GLN A 630 -1.88 9.30 44.59
C GLN A 630 -1.24 8.09 43.93
N TYR A 631 -0.34 7.41 44.63
CA TYR A 631 0.34 6.24 44.07
C TYR A 631 0.54 5.13 45.11
N GLU A 632 0.72 3.90 44.63
CA GLU A 632 1.01 2.72 45.43
C GLU A 632 2.22 1.98 44.82
N ILE A 633 3.26 1.73 45.61
CA ILE A 633 4.41 0.93 45.18
C ILE A 633 4.05 -0.55 45.26
N ARG A 634 4.18 -1.25 44.13
CA ARG A 634 4.09 -2.71 44.06
C ARG A 634 5.41 -3.27 43.55
N LEU A 635 5.89 -4.29 44.23
CA LEU A 635 7.07 -5.00 43.77
C LEU A 635 6.70 -5.90 42.59
N VAL A 636 7.57 -5.91 41.58
CA VAL A 636 7.44 -6.78 40.43
C VAL A 636 7.32 -8.25 40.85
N GLN A 637 6.35 -8.98 40.28
CA GLN A 637 6.00 -10.32 40.75
C GLN A 637 7.10 -11.36 40.54
N ASP A 638 7.85 -11.25 39.45
CA ASP A 638 8.88 -12.21 39.03
C ASP A 638 10.31 -11.79 39.40
N GLY A 639 10.48 -10.62 40.03
CA GLY A 639 11.78 -10.09 40.44
C GLY A 639 12.69 -9.67 39.27
N LYS A 640 12.17 -9.46 38.07
CA LYS A 640 12.97 -9.13 36.87
C LYS A 640 12.71 -7.71 36.36
N TYR A 641 13.71 -7.12 35.71
CA TYR A 641 13.58 -5.83 35.03
C TYR A 641 12.68 -5.89 33.80
N GLY A 642 12.83 -6.96 33.01
CA GLY A 642 12.05 -7.21 31.82
C GLY A 642 12.92 -7.46 30.59
N SER A 643 12.70 -8.63 30.01
CA SER A 643 13.37 -9.18 28.85
C SER A 643 12.34 -9.83 27.92
N GLU A 644 12.68 -9.92 26.64
CA GLU A 644 11.80 -10.55 25.65
C GLU A 644 11.70 -12.05 25.94
N ASN A 645 10.49 -12.51 26.23
CA ASN A 645 10.21 -13.90 26.55
C ASN A 645 8.94 -14.34 25.82
N PRO A 646 9.05 -15.14 24.74
CA PRO A 646 7.91 -15.63 23.97
C PRO A 646 6.92 -16.50 24.78
N ALA A 647 7.37 -17.07 25.90
CA ALA A 647 6.52 -17.88 26.79
C ALA A 647 5.70 -17.04 27.77
N ALA A 648 6.04 -15.76 27.96
CA ALA A 648 5.33 -14.87 28.86
C ALA A 648 4.12 -14.22 28.16
N PRO A 649 2.97 -14.03 28.84
CA PRO A 649 1.85 -13.31 28.29
C PRO A 649 2.26 -11.86 28.00
N GLY A 650 2.11 -11.43 26.74
CA GLY A 650 2.58 -10.13 26.26
C GLY A 650 4.02 -10.12 25.71
N GLY A 651 4.68 -11.28 25.62
CA GLY A 651 6.02 -11.42 25.00
C GLY A 651 7.17 -10.86 25.82
N TRP A 652 6.90 -10.34 27.02
CA TRP A 652 7.86 -9.70 27.91
C TRP A 652 7.60 -10.12 29.36
N ASP A 653 8.68 -10.36 30.10
CA ASP A 653 8.66 -10.58 31.55
C ASP A 653 9.03 -9.30 32.32
N GLY A 654 9.11 -9.39 33.65
CA GLY A 654 9.52 -8.29 34.52
C GLY A 654 8.57 -7.09 34.56
N MET A 655 9.11 -5.98 35.04
CA MET A 655 8.42 -4.68 35.11
C MET A 655 7.91 -4.22 33.74
N ILE A 656 8.69 -4.46 32.66
CA ILE A 656 8.25 -4.16 31.28
C ILE A 656 6.99 -4.95 30.92
N GLY A 657 6.95 -6.25 31.25
CA GLY A 657 5.78 -7.08 31.03
C GLY A 657 4.54 -6.60 31.79
N GLU A 658 4.70 -6.16 33.05
CA GLU A 658 3.60 -5.63 33.86
C GLU A 658 2.99 -4.36 33.25
N LEU A 659 3.82 -3.49 32.66
CA LEU A 659 3.35 -2.29 31.94
C LEU A 659 2.57 -2.65 30.67
N ILE A 660 3.07 -3.62 29.89
CA ILE A 660 2.41 -4.07 28.64
C ILE A 660 1.05 -4.72 28.94
N ARG A 661 0.95 -5.47 30.04
CA ARG A 661 -0.28 -6.12 30.48
C ARG A 661 -1.23 -5.18 31.24
N HIS A 662 -0.86 -3.92 31.43
CA HIS A 662 -1.60 -2.94 32.23
C HIS A 662 -1.85 -3.37 33.69
N GLU A 663 -0.89 -4.12 34.26
CA GLU A 663 -0.87 -4.49 35.68
C GLU A 663 -0.30 -3.36 36.55
N ALA A 664 0.57 -2.53 35.96
CA ALA A 664 1.12 -1.31 36.53
C ALA A 664 0.89 -0.11 35.59
N ASP A 665 0.75 1.09 36.16
CA ASP A 665 0.58 2.32 35.39
C ASP A 665 1.92 2.97 35.00
N MET A 666 2.94 2.80 35.85
CA MET A 666 4.29 3.32 35.62
C MET A 666 5.35 2.47 36.34
N ALA A 667 6.59 2.53 35.87
CA ALA A 667 7.72 1.87 36.51
C ALA A 667 8.73 2.92 36.99
N ILE A 668 9.06 2.89 38.28
CA ILE A 668 10.10 3.76 38.87
C ILE A 668 11.14 2.86 39.53
N ALA A 669 12.23 2.61 38.80
CA ALA A 669 13.33 1.74 39.21
C ALA A 669 14.62 2.12 38.46
N SER A 670 15.72 1.43 38.77
CA SER A 670 17.01 1.43 38.06
C SER A 670 16.94 0.74 36.68
N LEU A 671 15.91 1.08 35.89
CA LEU A 671 15.62 0.43 34.62
C LEU A 671 16.40 1.08 33.47
N THR A 672 17.38 0.36 32.93
CA THR A 672 18.16 0.84 31.77
C THR A 672 17.29 1.01 30.53
N ILE A 673 17.38 2.19 29.91
CA ILE A 673 16.79 2.49 28.61
C ILE A 673 17.55 1.71 27.54
N THR A 674 16.90 0.72 26.93
CA THR A 674 17.46 -0.05 25.80
C THR A 674 16.55 0.04 24.61
N ALA A 675 17.12 -0.06 23.40
CA ALA A 675 16.36 -0.01 22.16
C ALA A 675 15.24 -1.06 22.09
N SER A 676 15.45 -2.26 22.65
CA SER A 676 14.41 -3.30 22.69
C SER A 676 13.24 -2.91 23.60
N ARG A 677 13.50 -2.32 24.77
CA ARG A 677 12.45 -1.90 25.72
C ARG A 677 11.67 -0.69 25.20
N GLU A 678 12.33 0.27 24.56
CA GLU A 678 11.70 1.46 23.99
C GLU A 678 10.70 1.14 22.86
N THR A 679 10.81 -0.04 22.24
CA THR A 679 9.83 -0.49 21.23
C THR A 679 8.48 -0.88 21.81
N VAL A 680 8.40 -1.15 23.12
CA VAL A 680 7.19 -1.67 23.79
C VAL A 680 6.67 -0.76 24.90
N VAL A 681 7.52 0.04 25.52
CA VAL A 681 7.14 1.04 26.52
C VAL A 681 7.79 2.39 26.22
N ASP A 682 7.17 3.47 26.67
CA ASP A 682 7.72 4.82 26.54
C ASP A 682 8.57 5.16 27.79
N PHE A 683 9.75 5.74 27.58
CA PHE A 683 10.64 6.22 28.64
C PHE A 683 10.56 7.74 28.78
N SER A 684 10.81 8.23 30.00
CA SER A 684 11.14 9.64 30.21
C SER A 684 12.56 9.94 29.72
N SER A 685 12.96 11.20 29.81
CA SER A 685 14.39 11.53 29.85
C SER A 685 15.06 10.76 30.99
N ASP A 686 16.31 10.36 30.77
CA ASP A 686 17.14 9.71 31.76
C ASP A 686 17.38 10.65 32.95
N PHE A 687 17.31 10.08 34.16
CA PHE A 687 17.52 10.84 35.40
C PHE A 687 18.94 10.66 35.96
N MET A 688 19.70 9.69 35.44
CA MET A 688 21.06 9.37 35.88
C MET A 688 21.86 8.72 34.74
N GLU A 689 23.01 9.31 34.39
CA GLU A 689 23.94 8.74 33.42
C GLU A 689 24.89 7.75 34.12
N VAL A 690 24.87 6.48 33.72
CA VAL A 690 25.77 5.44 34.24
C VAL A 690 26.41 4.68 33.07
N GLY A 691 27.71 4.42 33.16
CA GLY A 691 28.48 3.66 32.17
C GLY A 691 29.00 2.32 32.71
N ILE A 692 29.56 1.49 31.82
CA ILE A 692 30.20 0.22 32.20
C ILE A 692 31.50 0.53 32.96
N SER A 693 31.58 0.11 34.22
CA SER A 693 32.78 0.24 35.06
C SER A 693 33.37 -1.12 35.43
N ILE A 694 34.70 -1.22 35.49
CA ILE A 694 35.38 -2.43 35.99
C ILE A 694 35.74 -2.20 37.46
N MET A 695 35.18 -3.05 38.34
CA MET A 695 35.56 -3.07 39.74
C MET A 695 36.71 -4.04 39.93
N ILE A 696 37.88 -3.52 40.35
CA ILE A 696 39.02 -4.33 40.75
C ILE A 696 39.23 -4.24 42.26
N LYS A 697 39.61 -5.36 42.87
CA LYS A 697 40.08 -5.35 44.26
C LYS A 697 41.32 -4.47 44.32
N LEU A 698 41.35 -3.51 45.25
CA LEU A 698 42.55 -2.72 45.50
C LEU A 698 43.74 -3.68 45.75
N PRO A 699 44.86 -3.51 45.03
CA PRO A 699 46.03 -4.34 45.29
C PRO A 699 46.50 -4.05 46.71
N GLN A 700 46.59 -5.09 47.54
CA GLN A 700 47.23 -4.96 48.83
C GLN A 700 48.71 -4.69 48.57
N THR A 701 49.22 -3.54 49.03
CA THR A 701 50.66 -3.28 49.07
C THR A 701 51.28 -4.32 50.01
N GLU A 702 51.85 -5.38 49.45
CA GLU A 702 52.61 -6.33 50.25
C GLU A 702 53.75 -5.57 50.93
N MET A 703 53.87 -5.69 52.25
CA MET A 703 55.02 -5.14 52.97
C MET A 703 56.28 -5.71 52.31
N PRO A 704 57.27 -4.88 51.93
CA PRO A 704 58.47 -5.39 51.28
C PRO A 704 59.13 -6.41 52.21
N GLY A 705 59.17 -7.68 51.77
CA GLY A 705 59.76 -8.76 52.56
C GLY A 705 61.24 -8.48 52.87
N ALA A 706 61.79 -9.14 53.89
CA ALA A 706 63.15 -8.88 54.42
C ALA A 706 64.28 -8.88 53.37
N PHE A 707 64.09 -9.58 52.24
CA PHE A 707 65.04 -9.64 51.11
C PHE A 707 64.68 -8.71 49.94
N SER A 708 63.83 -7.70 50.14
CA SER A 708 63.46 -6.76 49.07
C SER A 708 64.66 -5.99 48.50
N PHE A 709 65.76 -5.88 49.25
CA PHE A 709 67.02 -5.30 48.78
C PHE A 709 67.74 -6.16 47.72
N VAL A 710 67.42 -7.45 47.62
CA VAL A 710 67.98 -8.38 46.60
C VAL A 710 67.20 -8.31 45.29
N LYS A 711 65.92 -7.91 45.33
CA LYS A 711 65.00 -7.83 44.17
C LYS A 711 65.46 -6.94 43.01
N PRO A 712 66.25 -5.85 43.19
CA PRO A 712 66.72 -5.04 42.06
C PRO A 712 67.56 -5.82 41.03
N MET A 713 68.16 -6.95 41.42
CA MET A 713 68.97 -7.80 40.55
C MET A 713 68.35 -9.19 40.43
N GLN A 714 68.05 -9.62 39.20
CA GLN A 714 67.42 -10.92 38.92
C GLN A 714 68.31 -12.07 39.41
N GLY A 715 67.71 -13.17 39.90
CA GLY A 715 68.45 -14.32 40.44
C GLY A 715 69.51 -14.89 39.47
N ALA A 716 69.26 -14.83 38.16
CA ALA A 716 70.22 -15.21 37.14
C ALA A 716 71.52 -14.38 37.19
N VAL A 717 71.41 -13.07 37.44
CA VAL A 717 72.56 -12.17 37.54
C VAL A 717 73.33 -12.46 38.84
N TRP A 718 72.65 -12.78 39.94
CA TRP A 718 73.31 -13.23 41.18
C TRP A 718 74.09 -14.53 40.98
N SER A 719 73.50 -15.51 40.30
CA SER A 719 74.22 -16.75 39.97
C SER A 719 75.38 -16.51 39.01
N ALA A 720 75.23 -15.60 38.04
CA ALA A 720 76.30 -15.23 37.12
C ALA A 720 77.44 -14.49 37.82
N ALA A 721 77.12 -13.60 38.77
CA ALA A 721 78.11 -12.90 39.58
C ALA A 721 78.90 -13.88 40.47
N LEU A 722 78.21 -14.84 41.12
CA LEU A 722 78.85 -15.89 41.89
C LEU A 722 79.73 -16.80 41.00
N GLY A 723 79.20 -17.19 39.83
CA GLY A 723 79.93 -18.00 38.85
C GLY A 723 81.17 -17.28 38.30
N ALA A 724 81.05 -15.99 37.98
CA ALA A 724 82.16 -15.15 37.53
C ALA A 724 83.22 -15.00 38.62
N LEU A 725 82.82 -14.79 39.89
CA LEU A 725 83.75 -14.73 41.01
C LEU A 725 84.55 -16.03 41.18
N LEU A 726 83.89 -17.18 41.06
CA LEU A 726 84.55 -18.49 41.11
C LEU A 726 85.45 -18.71 39.88
N ALA A 727 85.00 -18.33 38.68
CA ALA A 727 85.78 -18.45 37.46
C ALA A 727 87.05 -17.59 37.50
N VAL A 728 86.95 -16.33 37.94
CA VAL A 728 88.11 -15.43 38.12
C VAL A 728 89.07 -16.01 39.16
N ALA A 729 88.57 -16.55 40.28
CA ALA A 729 89.42 -17.20 41.28
C ALA A 729 90.17 -18.42 40.70
N ILE A 730 89.51 -19.24 39.87
CA ILE A 730 90.12 -20.38 39.19
C ILE A 730 91.17 -19.92 38.16
N VAL A 731 90.84 -18.93 37.33
CA VAL A 731 91.78 -18.41 36.31
C VAL A 731 92.99 -17.79 36.98
N LEU A 732 92.81 -17.00 38.05
CA LEU A 732 93.93 -16.48 38.84
C LEU A 732 94.81 -17.61 39.37
N LEU A 733 94.23 -18.70 39.88
CA LEU A 733 95.00 -19.87 40.35
C LEU A 733 95.77 -20.58 39.23
N LEU A 734 95.22 -20.66 38.01
CA LEU A 734 95.88 -21.29 36.86
C LEU A 734 97.02 -20.43 36.28
N VAL A 735 96.85 -19.10 36.28
CA VAL A 735 97.85 -18.14 35.81
C VAL A 735 99.05 -18.05 36.77
N GLN A 736 98.92 -18.54 38.01
CA GLN A 736 100.04 -18.65 38.95
C GLN A 736 101.07 -19.67 38.46
N ARG A 737 102.04 -19.19 37.70
CA ARG A 737 103.19 -19.95 37.23
C ARG A 737 104.18 -20.08 38.40
N LYS A 738 104.07 -21.16 39.20
CA LYS A 738 104.93 -21.43 40.38
C LYS A 738 106.43 -21.21 40.10
N PRO A 739 107.11 -20.27 40.77
CA PRO A 739 108.51 -20.42 41.14
C PRO A 739 108.57 -21.02 42.56
N HIS A 740 109.55 -21.89 42.76
CA HIS A 740 109.78 -22.65 43.99
C HIS A 740 110.09 -21.68 45.17
N ASN A 741 109.35 -21.81 46.28
CA ASN A 741 109.47 -21.06 47.55
C ASN A 741 108.87 -19.63 47.62
N GLU A 742 107.54 -19.57 47.66
CA GLU A 742 106.70 -18.85 48.66
C GLU A 742 105.28 -18.71 48.08
N SER A 743 104.38 -19.67 48.32
CA SER A 743 102.99 -19.56 47.87
C SER A 743 102.19 -18.70 48.87
N ILE A 744 102.31 -17.37 48.78
CA ILE A 744 101.50 -16.42 49.58
C ILE A 744 99.99 -16.54 49.23
N PHE A 745 99.66 -17.15 48.09
CA PHE A 745 98.29 -17.39 47.64
C PHE A 745 97.90 -18.88 47.75
N SER A 746 97.20 -19.25 48.83
CA SER A 746 96.40 -20.49 48.93
C SER A 746 95.05 -20.29 48.21
N PHE A 747 94.34 -21.38 47.85
CA PHE A 747 92.97 -21.30 47.28
C PHE A 747 92.07 -20.35 48.10
N GLN A 748 92.18 -20.43 49.43
CA GLN A 748 91.46 -19.57 50.35
C GLN A 748 91.87 -18.09 50.25
N ASN A 749 93.15 -17.80 50.03
CA ASN A 749 93.65 -16.43 49.89
C ASN A 749 93.27 -15.82 48.54
N THR A 750 93.26 -16.61 47.46
CA THR A 750 92.84 -16.16 46.13
C THR A 750 91.33 -15.92 46.08
N LEU A 751 90.53 -16.79 46.70
CA LEU A 751 89.09 -16.57 46.84
C LEU A 751 88.78 -15.35 47.74
N TRP A 752 89.56 -15.15 48.80
CA TRP A 752 89.44 -13.96 49.65
C TRP A 752 89.81 -12.67 48.89
N PHE A 753 90.84 -12.72 48.05
CA PHE A 753 91.24 -11.61 47.17
C PHE A 753 90.14 -11.22 46.19
N THR A 754 89.50 -12.18 45.51
CA THR A 754 88.43 -11.89 44.55
C THR A 754 87.17 -11.33 45.23
N ILE A 755 86.79 -11.86 46.40
CA ILE A 755 85.68 -11.33 47.19
C ILE A 755 85.98 -9.91 47.67
N ALA A 756 87.15 -9.67 48.26
CA ALA A 756 87.53 -8.35 48.77
C ALA A 756 87.56 -7.29 47.66
N SER A 757 88.03 -7.67 46.46
CA SER A 757 88.07 -6.78 45.29
C SER A 757 86.66 -6.32 44.86
N ILE A 758 85.65 -7.20 44.88
CA ILE A 758 84.25 -6.84 44.58
C ILE A 758 83.70 -5.85 45.61
N PHE A 759 84.00 -6.06 46.90
CA PHE A 759 83.58 -5.16 47.97
C PHE A 759 84.48 -3.91 48.11
N ARG A 760 85.42 -3.72 47.17
CA ARG A 760 86.40 -2.62 47.13
C ARG A 760 87.22 -2.50 48.43
N GLN A 761 87.55 -3.65 49.02
CA GLN A 761 88.41 -3.77 50.20
C GLN A 761 89.82 -4.21 49.78
N SER A 762 90.85 -3.66 50.43
CA SER A 762 92.24 -4.04 50.16
C SER A 762 92.63 -5.32 50.89
N THR A 763 93.40 -6.18 50.24
CA THR A 763 94.02 -7.35 50.87
C THR A 763 95.54 -7.22 50.89
N PRO A 764 96.22 -7.83 51.88
CA PRO A 764 97.69 -7.78 51.98
C PRO A 764 98.40 -8.57 50.87
N ALA A 765 97.70 -9.50 50.22
CA ALA A 765 98.20 -10.24 49.06
C ALA A 765 97.73 -9.55 47.77
N SER A 766 98.67 -9.11 46.93
CA SER A 766 98.41 -8.44 45.64
C SER A 766 99.16 -9.13 44.49
N PRO A 767 98.56 -9.24 43.29
CA PRO A 767 99.22 -9.82 42.13
C PRO A 767 100.47 -9.01 41.73
N ARG A 768 101.60 -9.72 41.54
CA ARG A 768 102.90 -9.09 41.23
C ARG A 768 103.24 -9.16 39.74
N PHE A 769 102.67 -10.12 39.01
CA PHE A 769 102.93 -10.29 37.58
C PHE A 769 101.93 -9.49 36.73
N GLU A 770 102.38 -9.04 35.56
CA GLU A 770 101.57 -8.21 34.65
C GLU A 770 100.32 -8.94 34.13
N SER A 771 100.44 -10.24 33.85
CA SER A 771 99.32 -11.12 33.46
C SER A 771 98.27 -11.31 34.56
N GLU A 772 98.65 -11.20 35.83
CA GLU A 772 97.75 -11.33 36.98
C GLU A 772 97.07 -10.00 37.36
N ARG A 773 97.65 -8.85 36.96
CA ARG A 773 97.07 -7.52 37.19
C ARG A 773 96.09 -7.10 36.10
N PHE A 774 96.25 -7.66 34.90
CA PHE A 774 95.34 -7.43 33.78
C PHE A 774 93.99 -8.15 33.98
N LEU A 775 94.03 -9.31 34.65
CA LEU A 775 92.87 -10.06 35.08
C LEU A 775 92.26 -9.42 36.35
#